data_AF-A0A4W6EYZ1-F1
#
_entry.id   AF-A0A4W6EYZ1-F1
#
_cell.length_a   1.000
_cell.length_b   1.000
_cell.length_c   1.000
_cell.angle_alpha   90.00
_cell.angle_beta   90.00
_cell.angle_gamma   90.00
#
_symmetry.space_group_name_H-M   'P 1'
#
loop_
_entity.id
_entity.type
_entity.pdbx_description
1 polymer ?
#
loop_
_entity_poly.entity_id
_entity_poly.type
_entity_poly.pdbx_seq_one_letter_code
_entity_poly.pdbx_strand_id
1 'polypeptide(L)'
;AASRITCGLWLLVFLWGCGRLSAFNLDTDNVQEKSGEPGSLFGFSLAMHRQLHPTDKRMLLVGAPRAKALSGQKSKVTGGLYNCDMSSTSPGCNRVVFDNDDLTHSILCFLFCPCLLSLANVNKAIESRDIIGRCYVLSQDLTINAQSGEDGGNWHFCDSRHRGHEMFGSCQQGLSAMFDKDYHYLIFGAPGAYNWKGVVRLEQKNDTFIELDIFDDGPFEAGDEREKNPDLVPAPPNSYMGFSLDSGKSLTKKGQLTVVAGAPRANHSGAVILLKKGPSSKNILLEEYTLKGEGLASSFGYDLTVLDLNGDGWQDIVVGAPQYFEKNKEIGGAVYVFVNKDGNWNTVTPTRIEGNQDSMFGLAVENLGDINLDGYDDFAVGAPYDSDGAGAVYIYSGSSKGLSSKKSVQVLNGKAGVKLFGYSLAGNMDLDKNSYPDLAVGSLSDSVFHYKSLIMDKLLNESLSSYHTGSNPLWKISLFSPDQSALWAVCVMRCDVVVLQENIKDKLNGISVDVSVDIQDAKRKRRQSSGPLPPVLDSIEPTREEVHFLKKGCGSDNKCRSNLKVTYRYGQKTSQQDKFTPLKMEGDMPLMSLSDQKNIALEVTVTNEKGDDAYEASVIASLPRSLSYSSYFPDNEGQVTCSANTNGTLATCELGNPFKFNSQATFYLILGTAGISFNTTEVEIDLKPETTSTQENLKPVKAKAKVAIALQLSVSGQAHPSQAYFTGEVKGEAAMKVESDIGSAITHHFRIINLGRRLTDLGTATLNIGWPKYTAQGKWLLYLMKISSTGVDHIECTPKDEINNLRLEPTKSRTRRAVGNTEENEEGTISRFSESKSKILSCEDGAQCVTIKCPLRGLDSNAVITLHSRLWNSTFIEVTKCFYLTLRHSFEMSINSNLLVRLTVFPERRAGASYAGVPWWIIVLSILFGLLLLALLAFLLWKCGFFERAKYEDKVPSYNAVRIKREERVINPGNGNWENLEKKPWMTTWHDKEHYS
;
A
#
# COMPACT_ATOMS: atom_id res chain seq x y z
N ALA A 1 1.21 -54.31 -37.72
CA ALA A 1 -0.26 -54.27 -37.67
C ALA A 1 -0.86 -54.11 -36.26
N ALA A 2 -0.06 -54.03 -35.18
CA ALA A 2 -0.54 -53.82 -33.80
C ALA A 2 -0.40 -52.36 -33.30
N SER A 3 -0.22 -51.38 -34.21
CA SER A 3 0.08 -49.98 -33.88
C SER A 3 -1.08 -49.00 -34.18
N ARG A 4 -2.23 -49.49 -34.66
CA ARG A 4 -3.38 -48.64 -35.04
C ARG A 4 -4.55 -48.69 -34.07
N ILE A 5 -4.51 -49.56 -33.05
CA ILE A 5 -5.63 -49.76 -32.12
C ILE A 5 -5.44 -48.95 -30.82
N THR A 6 -4.22 -48.54 -30.46
CA THR A 6 -3.93 -47.77 -29.25
C THR A 6 -4.14 -46.26 -29.39
N CYS A 7 -4.26 -45.75 -30.63
CA CYS A 7 -4.49 -44.31 -30.89
C CYS A 7 -5.97 -43.90 -30.73
N GLY A 8 -6.91 -44.84 -30.94
CA GLY A 8 -8.35 -44.56 -30.85
C GLY A 8 -8.90 -44.51 -29.43
N LEU A 9 -8.25 -45.18 -28.46
CA LEU A 9 -8.72 -45.20 -27.07
C LEU A 9 -8.26 -43.97 -26.25
N TRP A 10 -7.15 -43.33 -26.62
CA TRP A 10 -6.66 -42.12 -25.95
C TRP A 10 -7.44 -40.87 -26.35
N LEU A 11 -8.01 -40.83 -27.56
CA LEU A 11 -8.86 -39.73 -28.05
C LEU A 11 -10.17 -39.57 -27.24
N LEU A 12 -10.67 -40.66 -26.64
CA LEU A 12 -11.90 -40.64 -25.83
C LEU A 12 -11.64 -40.24 -24.37
N VAL A 13 -10.43 -40.43 -23.85
CA VAL A 13 -10.06 -40.01 -22.48
C VAL A 13 -9.59 -38.55 -22.44
N PHE A 14 -9.05 -38.02 -23.55
CA PHE A 14 -8.63 -36.62 -23.67
C PHE A 14 -9.78 -35.60 -23.76
N LEU A 15 -11.02 -36.03 -24.02
CA LEU A 15 -12.18 -35.13 -24.10
C LEU A 15 -12.75 -34.73 -22.73
N TRP A 16 -12.28 -35.31 -21.63
CA TRP A 16 -12.84 -35.10 -20.28
C TRP A 16 -11.91 -34.35 -19.31
N GLY A 17 -10.80 -33.78 -19.78
CA GLY A 17 -9.74 -33.25 -18.92
C GLY A 17 -9.23 -31.84 -19.20
N CYS A 18 -9.99 -30.96 -19.86
CA CYS A 18 -9.57 -29.55 -20.00
C CYS A 18 -9.98 -28.74 -18.78
N GLY A 19 -9.02 -28.46 -17.90
CA GLY A 19 -9.15 -27.35 -16.95
C GLY A 19 -9.21 -26.04 -17.72
N ARG A 20 -10.34 -25.32 -17.61
CA ARG A 20 -10.55 -23.99 -18.20
C ARG A 20 -10.03 -22.94 -17.21
N LEU A 21 -9.04 -22.16 -17.62
CA LEU A 21 -8.55 -20.98 -16.90
C LEU A 21 -8.63 -19.79 -17.86
N SER A 22 -9.32 -18.74 -17.43
CA SER A 22 -9.83 -17.65 -18.26
C SER A 22 -8.80 -16.53 -18.46
N ALA A 23 -8.38 -16.31 -19.71
CA ALA A 23 -8.09 -14.96 -20.19
C ALA A 23 -9.41 -14.24 -20.52
N PHE A 24 -9.43 -12.89 -20.46
CA PHE A 24 -10.64 -12.09 -20.67
C PHE A 24 -10.47 -11.15 -21.87
N ASN A 25 -11.52 -10.96 -22.66
CA ASN A 25 -11.41 -10.71 -24.11
C ASN A 25 -11.88 -9.32 -24.61
N LEU A 26 -12.27 -8.36 -23.77
CA LEU A 26 -12.65 -7.04 -24.29
C LEU A 26 -11.42 -6.22 -24.74
N ASP A 27 -11.49 -5.69 -25.97
CA ASP A 27 -10.46 -4.83 -26.58
C ASP A 27 -10.43 -3.44 -25.92
N THR A 28 -9.33 -3.13 -25.22
CA THR A 28 -9.09 -1.82 -24.60
C THR A 28 -8.34 -0.84 -25.50
N ASP A 29 -7.75 -1.31 -26.60
CA ASP A 29 -6.91 -0.50 -27.49
C ASP A 29 -7.75 0.16 -28.60
N ASN A 30 -8.70 -0.57 -29.19
CA ASN A 30 -9.55 -0.09 -30.30
C ASN A 30 -11.00 0.23 -29.88
N VAL A 31 -11.15 0.88 -28.73
CA VAL A 31 -12.47 1.31 -28.21
C VAL A 31 -13.07 2.40 -29.11
N GLN A 32 -14.30 2.19 -29.58
CA GLN A 32 -15.03 3.21 -30.34
C GLN A 32 -15.72 4.18 -29.40
N GLU A 33 -15.55 5.48 -29.63
CA GLU A 33 -16.21 6.54 -28.87
C GLU A 33 -17.25 7.25 -29.72
N LYS A 34 -18.43 7.48 -29.15
CA LYS A 34 -19.51 8.29 -29.72
C LYS A 34 -19.79 9.46 -28.78
N SER A 35 -20.01 10.64 -29.34
CA SER A 35 -20.22 11.86 -28.55
C SER A 35 -21.55 12.53 -28.91
N GLY A 36 -22.23 13.05 -27.89
CA GLY A 36 -23.47 13.80 -28.03
C GLY A 36 -23.28 15.31 -27.97
N GLU A 37 -24.40 16.03 -27.89
CA GLU A 37 -24.39 17.48 -27.68
C GLU A 37 -23.89 17.84 -26.28
N PRO A 38 -23.05 18.89 -26.11
CA PRO A 38 -22.58 19.29 -24.79
C PRO A 38 -23.72 19.65 -23.81
N GLY A 39 -23.68 19.07 -22.62
CA GLY A 39 -24.66 19.26 -21.55
C GLY A 39 -25.99 18.52 -21.77
N SER A 40 -26.07 17.61 -22.75
CA SER A 40 -27.26 16.81 -23.03
C SER A 40 -27.39 15.58 -22.14
N LEU A 41 -26.33 15.24 -21.40
CA LEU A 41 -26.14 13.98 -20.68
C LEU A 41 -26.26 12.77 -21.62
N PHE A 42 -25.69 12.89 -22.81
CA PHE A 42 -25.62 11.78 -23.75
C PHE A 42 -24.82 10.62 -23.15
N GLY A 43 -25.42 9.44 -23.07
CA GLY A 43 -24.84 8.29 -22.36
C GLY A 43 -25.45 8.05 -20.97
N PHE A 44 -26.51 8.79 -20.62
CA PHE A 44 -27.24 8.57 -19.37
C PHE A 44 -27.90 7.19 -19.28
N SER A 45 -28.41 6.68 -20.41
CA SER A 45 -28.99 5.34 -20.52
C SER A 45 -28.62 4.71 -21.86
N LEU A 46 -28.40 3.41 -21.88
CA LEU A 46 -27.98 2.65 -23.06
C LEU A 46 -28.87 1.45 -23.29
N ALA A 47 -29.00 1.05 -24.55
CA ALA A 47 -29.61 -0.23 -24.93
C ALA A 47 -29.08 -0.69 -26.28
N MET A 48 -28.85 -2.00 -26.42
CA MET A 48 -28.49 -2.60 -27.71
C MET A 48 -29.75 -2.98 -28.48
N HIS A 49 -29.83 -2.56 -29.74
CA HIS A 49 -31.01 -2.73 -30.58
C HIS A 49 -30.69 -3.50 -31.85
N ARG A 50 -31.51 -4.51 -32.14
CA ARG A 50 -31.45 -5.28 -33.38
C ARG A 50 -32.75 -5.12 -34.16
N GLN A 51 -32.66 -4.42 -35.28
CA GLN A 51 -33.72 -4.34 -36.26
C GLN A 51 -33.59 -5.55 -37.19
N LEU A 52 -34.64 -6.35 -37.41
CA LEU A 52 -34.63 -7.48 -38.34
C LEU A 52 -35.18 -7.10 -39.73
N HIS A 53 -36.23 -6.28 -39.76
CA HIS A 53 -36.90 -5.83 -40.97
C HIS A 53 -36.87 -4.29 -41.08
N PRO A 54 -36.71 -3.72 -42.28
CA PRO A 54 -36.54 -4.39 -43.59
C PRO A 54 -35.13 -4.99 -43.79
N THR A 55 -34.16 -4.64 -42.95
CA THR A 55 -32.78 -5.15 -43.03
C THR A 55 -32.22 -5.40 -41.63
N ASP A 56 -31.42 -6.45 -41.47
CA ASP A 56 -30.76 -6.81 -40.20
C ASP A 56 -29.66 -5.79 -39.84
N LYS A 57 -30.00 -4.88 -38.93
CA LYS A 57 -29.10 -3.83 -38.41
C LYS A 57 -28.98 -3.96 -36.90
N ARG A 58 -27.75 -3.84 -36.42
CA ARG A 58 -27.43 -3.79 -34.99
C ARG A 58 -26.90 -2.41 -34.68
N MET A 59 -27.44 -1.78 -33.66
CA MET A 59 -27.14 -0.39 -33.33
C MET A 59 -27.27 -0.16 -31.84
N LEU A 60 -26.55 0.84 -31.34
CA LEU A 60 -26.67 1.24 -29.95
C LEU A 60 -27.64 2.41 -29.84
N LEU A 61 -28.58 2.31 -28.92
CA LEU A 61 -29.48 3.39 -28.54
C LEU A 61 -28.90 4.12 -27.34
N VAL A 62 -28.90 5.45 -27.42
CA VAL A 62 -28.33 6.32 -26.39
C VAL A 62 -29.34 7.36 -25.96
N GLY A 63 -29.66 7.38 -24.67
CA GLY A 63 -30.49 8.41 -24.05
C GLY A 63 -29.67 9.66 -23.71
N ALA A 64 -30.25 10.82 -24.00
CA ALA A 64 -29.70 12.13 -23.66
C ALA A 64 -30.83 13.00 -23.06
N PRO A 65 -31.10 12.88 -21.75
CA PRO A 65 -32.29 13.46 -21.12
C PRO A 65 -32.32 14.98 -21.09
N ARG A 66 -31.17 15.64 -21.31
CA ARG A 66 -31.05 17.10 -21.38
C ARG A 66 -30.81 17.64 -22.79
N ALA A 67 -30.97 16.80 -23.81
CA ALA A 67 -30.89 17.26 -25.21
C ALA A 67 -31.93 18.36 -25.48
N LYS A 68 -31.54 19.32 -26.33
CA LYS A 68 -32.39 20.47 -26.70
C LYS A 68 -33.63 19.99 -27.45
N ALA A 69 -34.70 20.76 -27.35
CA ALA A 69 -35.93 20.44 -28.07
C ALA A 69 -35.78 20.49 -29.59
N LEU A 70 -36.60 19.71 -30.30
CA LEU A 70 -36.72 19.80 -31.76
C LEU A 70 -37.39 21.12 -32.15
N SER A 71 -37.16 21.61 -33.37
CA SER A 71 -37.66 22.91 -33.85
C SER A 71 -39.19 23.05 -33.82
N GLY A 72 -39.94 21.94 -33.84
CA GLY A 72 -41.40 21.90 -33.73
C GLY A 72 -41.95 21.95 -32.29
N GLN A 73 -41.10 21.90 -31.27
CA GLN A 73 -41.52 21.78 -29.87
C GLN A 73 -41.44 23.13 -29.11
N LYS A 74 -42.42 23.41 -28.23
CA LYS A 74 -42.46 24.66 -27.44
C LYS A 74 -41.49 24.69 -26.25
N SER A 75 -41.06 23.54 -25.75
CA SER A 75 -40.14 23.43 -24.60
C SER A 75 -38.70 23.74 -25.00
N LYS A 76 -37.84 24.18 -24.06
CA LYS A 76 -36.41 24.40 -24.34
C LYS A 76 -35.56 23.12 -24.31
N VAL A 77 -35.93 22.21 -23.41
CA VAL A 77 -35.27 20.91 -23.19
C VAL A 77 -36.37 19.87 -23.15
N THR A 78 -36.31 18.89 -24.04
CA THR A 78 -37.23 17.74 -24.07
C THR A 78 -36.52 16.40 -23.89
N GLY A 79 -35.18 16.43 -23.91
CA GLY A 79 -34.37 15.23 -24.03
C GLY A 79 -34.44 14.65 -25.44
N GLY A 80 -33.71 13.57 -25.65
CA GLY A 80 -33.64 12.92 -26.95
C GLY A 80 -33.10 11.51 -26.85
N LEU A 81 -33.54 10.70 -27.79
CA LEU A 81 -32.95 9.40 -28.06
C LEU A 81 -32.11 9.49 -29.33
N TYR A 82 -30.95 8.87 -29.29
CA TYR A 82 -30.05 8.77 -30.42
C TYR A 82 -29.84 7.31 -30.79
N ASN A 83 -29.69 7.06 -32.07
CA ASN A 83 -29.28 5.78 -32.61
C ASN A 83 -27.87 5.92 -33.20
N CYS A 84 -26.99 5.02 -32.78
CA CYS A 84 -25.58 5.03 -33.11
C CYS A 84 -25.25 3.78 -33.91
N ASP A 85 -24.82 3.96 -35.15
CA ASP A 85 -24.26 2.89 -35.96
C ASP A 85 -22.81 2.62 -35.53
N MET A 86 -22.55 1.41 -35.02
CA MET A 86 -21.24 0.97 -34.56
C MET A 86 -20.34 0.42 -35.65
N SER A 87 -20.87 0.23 -36.87
CA SER A 87 -20.06 -0.03 -38.06
C SER A 87 -19.44 1.25 -38.64
N SER A 88 -20.01 2.40 -38.31
CA SER A 88 -19.54 3.71 -38.78
C SER A 88 -18.44 4.27 -37.88
N THR A 89 -17.36 4.78 -38.48
CA THR A 89 -16.31 5.52 -37.78
C THR A 89 -16.70 6.96 -37.43
N SER A 90 -17.90 7.40 -37.82
CA SER A 90 -18.44 8.70 -37.44
C SER A 90 -18.60 8.80 -35.91
N PRO A 91 -18.14 9.89 -35.27
CA PRO A 91 -18.37 10.11 -33.84
C PRO A 91 -19.83 10.50 -33.53
N GLY A 92 -20.57 10.99 -34.52
CA GLY A 92 -21.95 11.46 -34.35
C GLY A 92 -22.98 10.35 -34.48
N CYS A 93 -24.05 10.46 -33.69
CA CYS A 93 -25.24 9.61 -33.73
C CYS A 93 -26.47 10.36 -34.23
N ASN A 94 -27.44 9.64 -34.79
CA ASN A 94 -28.65 10.26 -35.35
C ASN A 94 -29.74 10.34 -34.30
N ARG A 95 -30.37 11.52 -34.15
CA ARG A 95 -31.51 11.68 -33.24
C ARG A 95 -32.75 10.98 -33.82
N VAL A 96 -33.40 10.14 -33.02
CA VAL A 96 -34.67 9.49 -33.36
C VAL A 96 -35.78 10.51 -33.15
N VAL A 97 -36.68 10.63 -34.14
CA VAL A 97 -37.80 11.58 -34.10
C VAL A 97 -39.07 10.82 -33.73
N PHE A 98 -39.50 11.01 -32.49
CA PHE A 98 -40.76 10.54 -31.94
C PHE A 98 -41.30 11.71 -31.11
N ASP A 99 -42.52 12.18 -31.37
CA ASP A 99 -43.11 13.39 -30.77
C ASP A 99 -42.67 14.74 -31.40
N ASN A 100 -43.14 15.02 -32.62
CA ASN A 100 -42.93 16.31 -33.30
C ASN A 100 -44.11 17.29 -33.14
N ASP A 101 -45.20 16.86 -32.47
CA ASP A 101 -46.44 17.62 -32.33
C ASP A 101 -46.64 18.11 -30.89
N ASP A 102 -46.40 19.40 -30.68
CA ASP A 102 -46.94 20.31 -29.66
C ASP A 102 -47.32 19.78 -28.25
N LEU A 103 -46.58 18.80 -27.71
CA LEU A 103 -46.76 18.32 -26.33
C LEU A 103 -45.92 19.15 -25.35
N THR A 104 -46.62 19.71 -24.37
CA THR A 104 -46.06 20.55 -23.30
C THR A 104 -45.20 19.73 -22.34
N HIS A 105 -43.92 20.12 -22.22
CA HIS A 105 -42.98 19.79 -21.14
C HIS A 105 -42.83 18.29 -20.76
N SER A 106 -42.18 17.54 -21.64
CA SER A 106 -41.69 16.17 -21.42
C SER A 106 -40.18 16.17 -21.10
N ILE A 107 -39.72 15.53 -20.01
CA ILE A 107 -38.30 15.33 -19.67
C ILE A 107 -38.00 13.84 -19.80
N LEU A 108 -37.08 13.40 -20.67
CA LEU A 108 -36.75 11.96 -20.81
C LEU A 108 -36.23 11.35 -19.48
N CYS A 109 -36.89 10.32 -18.96
CA CYS A 109 -36.33 9.36 -18.01
C CYS A 109 -36.07 8.03 -18.77
N PHE A 110 -35.19 7.18 -18.22
CA PHE A 110 -34.62 5.95 -18.80
C PHE A 110 -35.48 5.19 -19.83
N LEU A 111 -34.82 4.60 -20.85
CA LEU A 111 -35.38 3.73 -21.90
C LEU A 111 -36.81 4.12 -22.32
N PHE A 112 -36.87 5.12 -23.19
CA PHE A 112 -38.07 5.59 -23.90
C PHE A 112 -39.24 6.12 -23.03
N CYS A 113 -38.99 6.56 -21.80
CA CYS A 113 -40.05 7.10 -20.94
C CYS A 113 -39.85 8.55 -20.50
N PRO A 114 -40.32 9.55 -21.26
CA PRO A 114 -40.38 10.92 -20.77
C PRO A 114 -41.28 11.12 -19.54
N CYS A 115 -40.70 11.63 -18.46
CA CYS A 115 -41.36 12.30 -17.35
C CYS A 115 -42.16 13.51 -17.86
N LEU A 116 -43.46 13.33 -18.08
CA LEU A 116 -44.37 14.40 -18.51
C LEU A 116 -44.88 15.17 -17.29
N LEU A 117 -44.73 16.50 -17.32
CA LEU A 117 -45.30 17.40 -16.32
C LEU A 117 -46.74 17.74 -16.71
N SER A 118 -47.71 17.13 -16.03
CA SER A 118 -49.13 17.43 -16.25
C SER A 118 -49.53 18.66 -15.45
N LEU A 119 -49.96 19.71 -16.15
CA LEU A 119 -50.44 20.97 -15.57
C LEU A 119 -51.97 20.93 -15.45
N ALA A 120 -52.49 21.10 -14.24
CA ALA A 120 -53.92 21.29 -14.01
C ALA A 120 -54.17 22.70 -13.46
N ASN A 121 -55.27 23.33 -13.90
CA ASN A 121 -55.74 24.62 -13.36
C ASN A 121 -54.74 25.79 -13.53
N VAL A 122 -54.05 25.86 -14.67
CA VAL A 122 -53.15 26.97 -15.02
C VAL A 122 -53.87 28.31 -14.87
N ASN A 123 -53.26 29.26 -14.14
CA ASN A 123 -53.80 30.59 -13.81
C ASN A 123 -55.05 30.61 -12.90
N LYS A 124 -55.30 29.57 -12.10
CA LYS A 124 -56.29 29.57 -10.99
C LYS A 124 -55.58 29.52 -9.64
N ALA A 125 -56.31 29.77 -8.54
CA ALA A 125 -55.75 29.82 -7.18
C ALA A 125 -55.19 28.47 -6.64
N ILE A 126 -55.44 27.36 -7.35
CA ILE A 126 -54.92 26.02 -7.04
C ILE A 126 -54.31 25.47 -8.34
N GLU A 127 -53.06 25.83 -8.63
CA GLU A 127 -52.26 25.23 -9.70
C GLU A 127 -51.57 23.97 -9.15
N SER A 128 -51.77 22.80 -9.78
CA SER A 128 -51.03 21.58 -9.45
C SER A 128 -50.12 21.18 -10.60
N ARG A 129 -48.91 20.72 -10.25
CA ARG A 129 -47.87 20.25 -11.18
C ARG A 129 -47.53 18.83 -10.82
N ASP A 130 -48.07 17.88 -11.58
CA ASP A 130 -47.91 16.46 -11.32
C ASP A 130 -46.83 15.87 -12.25
N ILE A 131 -45.92 15.07 -11.69
CA ILE A 131 -44.83 14.40 -12.41
C ILE A 131 -45.20 12.94 -12.67
N ILE A 132 -46.07 12.75 -13.65
CA ILE A 132 -46.77 11.48 -13.87
C ILE A 132 -45.88 10.49 -14.64
N GLY A 133 -45.17 10.98 -15.65
CA GLY A 133 -44.43 10.12 -16.59
C GLY A 133 -45.28 9.56 -17.73
N ARG A 134 -44.62 9.33 -18.87
CA ARG A 134 -45.19 8.80 -20.11
C ARG A 134 -44.10 8.01 -20.84
N CYS A 135 -44.48 6.97 -21.58
CA CYS A 135 -43.57 6.19 -22.40
C CYS A 135 -43.97 6.21 -23.87
N TYR A 136 -42.97 6.16 -24.75
CA TYR A 136 -43.15 6.03 -26.19
C TYR A 136 -42.59 4.69 -26.64
N VAL A 137 -43.41 3.82 -27.20
CA VAL A 137 -42.93 2.58 -27.80
C VAL A 137 -42.81 2.79 -29.30
N LEU A 138 -41.70 2.34 -29.88
CA LEU A 138 -41.44 2.44 -31.32
C LEU A 138 -41.37 1.04 -31.93
N SER A 139 -41.69 0.95 -33.21
CA SER A 139 -41.43 -0.24 -34.03
C SER A 139 -39.93 -0.57 -34.08
N GLN A 140 -39.60 -1.79 -34.53
CA GLN A 140 -38.21 -2.27 -34.64
C GLN A 140 -37.32 -1.40 -35.54
N ASP A 141 -37.89 -0.58 -36.43
CA ASP A 141 -37.19 0.37 -37.29
C ASP A 141 -37.08 1.79 -36.69
N LEU A 142 -37.44 1.94 -35.41
CA LEU A 142 -37.46 3.19 -34.65
C LEU A 142 -38.44 4.23 -35.21
N THR A 143 -39.52 3.78 -35.86
CA THR A 143 -40.63 4.61 -36.31
C THR A 143 -41.91 4.33 -35.52
N ILE A 144 -42.93 5.18 -35.67
CA ILE A 144 -44.26 4.97 -35.08
C ILE A 144 -45.20 4.52 -36.19
N ASN A 145 -45.71 3.30 -36.10
CA ASN A 145 -46.76 2.84 -36.98
C ASN A 145 -48.14 3.26 -36.45
N ALA A 146 -48.78 4.22 -37.12
CA ALA A 146 -50.11 4.70 -36.71
C ALA A 146 -51.23 3.64 -36.80
N GLN A 147 -50.97 2.49 -37.43
CA GLN A 147 -51.91 1.37 -37.54
C GLN A 147 -51.78 0.35 -36.40
N SER A 148 -50.70 0.37 -35.60
CA SER A 148 -50.57 -0.45 -34.40
C SER A 148 -50.92 0.37 -33.16
N GLY A 149 -51.83 -0.13 -32.31
CA GLY A 149 -52.11 0.49 -31.00
C GLY A 149 -51.00 0.27 -29.97
N GLU A 150 -50.00 -0.55 -30.30
CA GLU A 150 -48.79 -0.77 -29.51
C GLU A 150 -47.78 0.38 -29.65
N ASP A 151 -47.75 1.07 -30.80
CA ASP A 151 -46.76 2.12 -31.10
C ASP A 151 -47.22 3.51 -30.60
N GLY A 152 -46.26 4.35 -30.28
CA GLY A 152 -46.46 5.74 -29.91
C GLY A 152 -46.57 6.00 -28.41
N GLY A 153 -47.08 7.18 -28.05
CA GLY A 153 -47.08 7.72 -26.68
C GLY A 153 -48.24 7.28 -25.79
N ASN A 154 -49.01 6.27 -26.19
CA ASN A 154 -50.22 5.83 -25.49
C ASN A 154 -49.94 5.01 -24.21
N TRP A 155 -48.68 4.86 -23.83
CA TRP A 155 -48.24 4.16 -22.61
C TRP A 155 -48.11 5.16 -21.45
N HIS A 156 -49.25 5.50 -20.83
CA HIS A 156 -49.35 6.52 -19.78
C HIS A 156 -50.38 6.15 -18.69
N PHE A 157 -50.24 4.97 -18.08
CA PHE A 157 -51.22 4.42 -17.14
C PHE A 157 -51.48 5.27 -15.89
N CYS A 158 -50.58 6.20 -15.54
CA CYS A 158 -50.75 7.08 -14.38
C CYS A 158 -51.60 8.35 -14.68
N ASP A 159 -51.77 8.78 -15.94
CA ASP A 159 -52.39 10.07 -16.31
C ASP A 159 -53.90 10.16 -15.98
N SER A 160 -54.58 9.01 -16.01
CA SER A 160 -56.02 8.88 -15.74
C SER A 160 -56.35 8.48 -14.30
N ARG A 161 -55.35 8.49 -13.40
CA ARG A 161 -55.50 8.04 -12.01
C ARG A 161 -55.72 9.19 -11.04
N HIS A 162 -56.09 8.85 -9.80
CA HIS A 162 -56.28 9.85 -8.75
C HIS A 162 -54.98 10.65 -8.56
N ARG A 163 -55.07 11.95 -8.85
CA ARG A 163 -53.99 12.91 -8.68
C ARG A 163 -53.79 13.24 -7.20
N GLY A 164 -52.61 13.75 -6.87
CA GLY A 164 -52.18 13.94 -5.49
C GLY A 164 -50.94 13.11 -5.18
N HIS A 165 -50.09 13.67 -4.32
CA HIS A 165 -48.81 13.08 -3.98
C HIS A 165 -48.99 11.72 -3.24
N GLU A 166 -50.07 11.57 -2.49
CA GLU A 166 -50.48 10.36 -1.79
C GLU A 166 -50.89 9.20 -2.70
N MET A 167 -51.26 9.48 -3.95
CA MET A 167 -51.67 8.50 -4.96
C MET A 167 -50.72 8.54 -6.18
N PHE A 168 -51.15 9.04 -7.33
CA PHE A 168 -50.41 8.95 -8.60
C PHE A 168 -49.88 10.30 -9.11
N GLY A 169 -50.04 11.41 -8.37
CA GLY A 169 -49.54 12.73 -8.78
C GLY A 169 -48.02 12.81 -8.89
N SER A 170 -47.29 11.89 -8.26
CA SER A 170 -45.84 11.76 -8.39
C SER A 170 -45.42 10.42 -9.01
N CYS A 171 -46.26 9.78 -9.84
CA CYS A 171 -46.07 8.40 -10.29
C CYS A 171 -44.67 8.12 -10.88
N GLN A 172 -44.16 9.03 -11.72
CA GLN A 172 -42.90 8.88 -12.45
C GLN A 172 -42.79 7.54 -13.19
N GLN A 173 -43.84 7.15 -13.92
CA GLN A 173 -43.80 5.89 -14.68
C GLN A 173 -42.67 5.90 -15.71
N GLY A 174 -42.02 4.75 -15.83
CA GLY A 174 -40.91 4.56 -16.73
C GLY A 174 -39.60 5.15 -16.20
N LEU A 175 -39.48 5.33 -14.88
CA LEU A 175 -38.14 5.49 -14.29
C LEU A 175 -37.29 4.25 -14.58
N SER A 176 -37.90 3.07 -14.55
CA SER A 176 -37.38 1.84 -15.13
C SER A 176 -38.43 1.23 -16.04
N ALA A 177 -38.02 0.72 -17.19
CA ALA A 177 -38.88 0.01 -18.12
C ALA A 177 -38.07 -1.07 -18.84
N MET A 178 -38.70 -2.22 -19.08
CA MET A 178 -38.07 -3.30 -19.85
C MET A 178 -39.13 -4.19 -20.50
N PHE A 179 -38.73 -4.89 -21.55
CA PHE A 179 -39.48 -6.03 -22.06
C PHE A 179 -39.11 -7.28 -21.26
N ASP A 180 -40.05 -8.22 -21.11
CA ASP A 180 -39.65 -9.55 -20.68
C ASP A 180 -38.77 -10.22 -21.75
N LYS A 181 -38.03 -11.26 -21.38
CA LYS A 181 -37.04 -11.91 -22.28
C LYS A 181 -37.66 -12.51 -23.56
N ASP A 182 -38.98 -12.71 -23.59
CA ASP A 182 -39.72 -13.20 -24.77
C ASP A 182 -40.40 -12.07 -25.57
N TYR A 183 -40.26 -10.80 -25.15
CA TYR A 183 -40.90 -9.62 -25.75
C TYR A 183 -42.44 -9.70 -25.78
N HIS A 184 -43.04 -10.46 -24.86
CA HIS A 184 -44.47 -10.63 -24.75
C HIS A 184 -45.13 -9.51 -23.93
N TYR A 185 -44.45 -9.04 -22.88
CA TYR A 185 -44.93 -8.00 -21.99
C TYR A 185 -43.96 -6.82 -21.91
N LEU A 186 -44.54 -5.65 -21.68
CA LEU A 186 -43.82 -4.45 -21.28
C LEU A 186 -44.05 -4.21 -19.78
N ILE A 187 -42.96 -4.03 -19.04
CA ILE A 187 -42.97 -3.89 -17.59
C ILE A 187 -42.51 -2.49 -17.23
N PHE A 188 -43.32 -1.79 -16.43
CA PHE A 188 -43.05 -0.43 -15.99
C PHE A 188 -42.86 -0.36 -14.48
N GLY A 189 -41.83 0.38 -14.07
CA GLY A 189 -41.60 0.79 -12.70
C GLY A 189 -42.04 2.24 -12.52
N ALA A 190 -42.76 2.50 -11.43
CA ALA A 190 -43.27 3.81 -11.07
C ALA A 190 -43.07 4.05 -9.56
N PRO A 191 -41.84 4.41 -9.13
CA PRO A 191 -41.45 4.44 -7.72
C PRO A 191 -42.11 5.55 -6.92
N GLY A 192 -42.66 6.57 -7.57
CA GLY A 192 -43.32 7.69 -6.89
C GLY A 192 -44.82 7.51 -6.67
N ALA A 193 -45.41 6.39 -7.11
CA ALA A 193 -46.79 6.04 -6.81
C ALA A 193 -47.00 5.73 -5.32
N TYR A 194 -48.22 5.98 -4.83
CA TYR A 194 -48.68 5.71 -3.47
C TYR A 194 -47.75 6.30 -2.39
N ASN A 195 -47.54 7.63 -2.39
CA ASN A 195 -46.64 8.31 -1.45
C ASN A 195 -45.23 7.67 -1.45
N TRP A 196 -44.65 7.58 -2.66
CA TRP A 196 -43.33 6.98 -2.89
C TRP A 196 -43.16 5.52 -2.43
N LYS A 197 -44.25 4.80 -2.19
CA LYS A 197 -44.20 3.35 -1.98
C LYS A 197 -43.66 2.65 -3.24
N GLY A 198 -44.13 3.11 -4.39
CA GLY A 198 -43.78 2.59 -5.71
C GLY A 198 -44.70 1.48 -6.18
N VAL A 199 -44.74 1.26 -7.49
CA VAL A 199 -45.54 0.22 -8.12
C VAL A 199 -44.85 -0.36 -9.34
N VAL A 200 -45.11 -1.64 -9.61
CA VAL A 200 -44.70 -2.33 -10.83
C VAL A 200 -45.94 -2.78 -11.58
N ARG A 201 -45.96 -2.56 -12.89
CA ARG A 201 -47.07 -2.90 -13.78
C ARG A 201 -46.56 -3.72 -14.96
N LEU A 202 -47.26 -4.81 -15.25
CA LEU A 202 -47.06 -5.69 -16.39
C LEU A 202 -48.22 -5.45 -17.36
N GLU A 203 -47.93 -5.01 -18.58
CA GLU A 203 -48.95 -4.67 -19.58
C GLU A 203 -48.58 -5.22 -20.96
N GLN A 204 -49.59 -5.70 -21.66
CA GLN A 204 -49.52 -6.05 -23.07
C GLN A 204 -50.61 -5.26 -23.79
N LYS A 205 -50.26 -4.61 -24.89
CA LYS A 205 -51.23 -4.07 -25.84
C LYS A 205 -50.95 -4.80 -27.13
N ASN A 206 -51.82 -5.72 -27.51
CA ASN A 206 -51.78 -6.32 -28.84
C ASN A 206 -53.19 -6.42 -29.37
N ASP A 207 -53.51 -5.49 -30.28
CA ASP A 207 -54.86 -5.33 -30.82
C ASP A 207 -55.30 -6.57 -31.62
N THR A 208 -54.37 -7.33 -32.20
CA THR A 208 -54.70 -8.50 -33.02
C THR A 208 -55.23 -9.70 -32.22
N PHE A 209 -54.81 -9.87 -30.96
CA PHE A 209 -55.35 -10.93 -30.09
C PHE A 209 -56.72 -10.58 -29.52
N ILE A 210 -56.94 -9.29 -29.25
CA ILE A 210 -58.22 -8.76 -28.76
C ILE A 210 -59.29 -8.86 -29.86
N GLU A 211 -58.95 -8.57 -31.12
CA GLU A 211 -59.86 -8.71 -32.28
C GLU A 211 -60.20 -10.19 -32.60
N LEU A 212 -59.40 -11.14 -32.14
CA LEU A 212 -59.62 -12.59 -32.32
C LEU A 212 -60.31 -13.27 -31.13
N ASP A 213 -60.70 -12.53 -30.08
CA ASP A 213 -61.32 -13.05 -28.84
C ASP A 213 -60.42 -14.08 -28.09
N ILE A 214 -59.10 -14.00 -28.27
CA ILE A 214 -58.11 -14.91 -27.67
C ILE A 214 -57.45 -14.22 -26.47
N PHE A 215 -57.89 -14.59 -25.26
CA PHE A 215 -57.31 -14.33 -23.92
C PHE A 215 -56.88 -12.89 -23.58
N ASP A 216 -57.65 -12.24 -22.70
CA ASP A 216 -57.26 -11.05 -21.91
C ASP A 216 -56.25 -11.47 -20.82
N ASP A 217 -54.94 -11.35 -21.07
CA ASP A 217 -53.83 -11.70 -20.16
C ASP A 217 -53.15 -10.43 -19.58
N GLY A 218 -53.96 -9.53 -19.03
CA GLY A 218 -53.48 -8.35 -18.29
C GLY A 218 -54.01 -7.03 -18.86
N PRO A 219 -53.87 -5.92 -18.11
CA PRO A 219 -52.71 -5.58 -17.29
C PRO A 219 -52.72 -6.15 -15.86
N PHE A 220 -51.53 -6.39 -15.28
CA PHE A 220 -51.34 -6.77 -13.88
C PHE A 220 -50.50 -5.73 -13.14
N GLU A 221 -50.79 -5.49 -11.86
CA GLU A 221 -50.10 -4.46 -11.08
C GLU A 221 -49.89 -4.87 -9.62
N ALA A 222 -48.76 -4.47 -9.02
CA ALA A 222 -48.58 -4.53 -7.57
C ALA A 222 -49.55 -3.55 -6.91
N GLY A 223 -50.47 -4.02 -6.08
CA GLY A 223 -51.59 -3.19 -5.60
C GLY A 223 -52.94 -3.50 -6.23
N ASP A 224 -52.99 -4.48 -7.15
CA ASP A 224 -54.14 -4.85 -7.98
C ASP A 224 -54.58 -3.71 -8.91
N GLU A 225 -54.57 -3.98 -10.22
CA GLU A 225 -54.87 -2.96 -11.22
C GLU A 225 -56.30 -2.40 -11.12
N ARG A 226 -57.26 -3.21 -10.66
CA ARG A 226 -58.67 -2.83 -10.55
C ARG A 226 -58.94 -2.15 -9.21
N GLU A 227 -58.45 -2.74 -8.13
CA GLU A 227 -58.67 -2.23 -6.76
C GLU A 227 -57.80 -1.00 -6.44
N LYS A 228 -56.59 -0.90 -7.02
CA LYS A 228 -55.60 0.18 -6.83
C LYS A 228 -55.34 0.43 -5.34
N ASN A 229 -55.15 -0.66 -4.61
CA ASN A 229 -55.03 -0.64 -3.17
C ASN A 229 -53.55 -0.57 -2.75
N PRO A 230 -53.10 0.54 -2.13
CA PRO A 230 -51.72 0.64 -1.67
C PRO A 230 -51.34 -0.45 -0.67
N ASP A 231 -52.27 -0.97 0.14
CA ASP A 231 -51.98 -1.98 1.17
C ASP A 231 -51.58 -3.34 0.58
N LEU A 232 -51.95 -3.61 -0.68
CA LEU A 232 -51.58 -4.83 -1.39
C LEU A 232 -50.17 -4.77 -2.00
N VAL A 233 -49.55 -3.59 -2.07
CA VAL A 233 -48.18 -3.43 -2.56
C VAL A 233 -47.19 -4.00 -1.53
N PRO A 234 -46.34 -4.99 -1.90
CA PRO A 234 -45.46 -5.71 -0.99
C PRO A 234 -44.17 -4.93 -0.63
N ALA A 235 -44.33 -3.66 -0.26
CA ALA A 235 -43.23 -2.80 0.18
C ALA A 235 -43.68 -1.90 1.33
N PRO A 236 -42.78 -1.40 2.19
CA PRO A 236 -43.10 -0.31 3.11
C PRO A 236 -43.37 1.02 2.36
N PRO A 237 -43.98 2.03 2.98
CA PRO A 237 -44.06 3.38 2.42
C PRO A 237 -42.66 3.98 2.14
N ASN A 238 -42.53 4.86 1.16
CA ASN A 238 -41.26 5.50 0.76
C ASN A 238 -40.15 4.52 0.30
N SER A 239 -40.52 3.34 -0.19
CA SER A 239 -39.55 2.30 -0.61
C SER A 239 -39.00 2.48 -2.01
N TYR A 240 -39.67 3.26 -2.86
CA TYR A 240 -39.35 3.42 -4.28
C TYR A 240 -39.37 2.09 -5.04
N MET A 241 -40.36 1.23 -4.80
CA MET A 241 -40.49 -0.04 -5.51
C MET A 241 -40.66 0.19 -7.02
N GLY A 242 -39.92 -0.56 -7.83
CA GLY A 242 -39.86 -0.35 -9.28
C GLY A 242 -38.89 0.76 -9.66
N PHE A 243 -37.82 0.95 -8.89
CA PHE A 243 -36.71 1.84 -9.25
C PHE A 243 -35.79 1.19 -10.29
N SER A 244 -35.58 -0.12 -10.19
CA SER A 244 -34.90 -0.98 -11.16
C SER A 244 -35.74 -2.23 -11.41
N LEU A 245 -35.58 -2.84 -12.59
CA LEU A 245 -36.39 -3.97 -13.05
C LEU A 245 -35.55 -4.94 -13.89
N ASP A 246 -35.80 -6.23 -13.70
CA ASP A 246 -35.41 -7.30 -14.63
C ASP A 246 -36.43 -8.46 -14.52
N SER A 247 -36.35 -9.46 -15.40
CA SER A 247 -37.25 -10.62 -15.37
C SER A 247 -36.56 -11.92 -15.72
N GLY A 248 -37.17 -13.01 -15.24
CA GLY A 248 -36.71 -14.36 -15.50
C GLY A 248 -37.85 -15.36 -15.53
N LYS A 249 -37.63 -16.49 -16.20
CA LYS A 249 -38.57 -17.63 -16.24
C LYS A 249 -38.12 -18.82 -15.40
N SER A 250 -36.93 -18.74 -14.79
CA SER A 250 -36.34 -19.79 -13.97
C SER A 250 -35.78 -19.22 -12.67
N LEU A 251 -36.56 -18.37 -11.99
CA LEU A 251 -36.16 -17.74 -10.72
C LEU A 251 -36.77 -18.48 -9.51
N THR A 252 -38.09 -18.61 -9.45
CA THR A 252 -38.80 -19.32 -8.38
C THR A 252 -39.29 -20.69 -8.86
N LYS A 253 -39.76 -20.75 -10.10
CA LYS A 253 -40.25 -21.96 -10.76
C LYS A 253 -39.93 -21.93 -12.25
N LYS A 254 -39.36 -23.03 -12.78
CA LYS A 254 -39.03 -23.15 -14.21
C LYS A 254 -40.27 -22.96 -15.09
N GLY A 255 -40.13 -22.09 -16.10
CA GLY A 255 -41.17 -21.71 -17.07
C GLY A 255 -42.12 -20.59 -16.60
N GLN A 256 -42.04 -20.14 -15.35
CA GLN A 256 -42.94 -19.09 -14.83
C GLN A 256 -42.26 -17.71 -14.88
N LEU A 257 -42.89 -16.75 -15.56
CA LEU A 257 -42.42 -15.36 -15.57
C LEU A 257 -42.46 -14.78 -14.15
N THR A 258 -41.29 -14.35 -13.70
CA THR A 258 -41.06 -13.66 -12.44
C THR A 258 -40.44 -12.31 -12.74
N VAL A 259 -41.04 -11.24 -12.22
CA VAL A 259 -40.52 -9.88 -12.32
C VAL A 259 -39.71 -9.58 -11.06
N VAL A 260 -38.49 -9.09 -11.24
CA VAL A 260 -37.57 -8.73 -10.16
C VAL A 260 -37.56 -7.21 -10.06
N ALA A 261 -37.97 -6.67 -8.91
CA ALA A 261 -38.13 -5.23 -8.73
C ALA A 261 -37.28 -4.72 -7.57
N GLY A 262 -36.44 -3.72 -7.85
CA GLY A 262 -35.65 -3.01 -6.84
C GLY A 262 -36.49 -1.99 -6.08
N ALA A 263 -36.25 -1.91 -4.77
CA ALA A 263 -36.84 -0.97 -3.84
C ALA A 263 -35.74 -0.41 -2.90
N PRO A 264 -34.86 0.47 -3.40
CA PRO A 264 -33.61 0.84 -2.72
C PRO A 264 -33.78 1.52 -1.36
N ARG A 265 -34.99 2.03 -1.04
CA ARG A 265 -35.28 2.66 0.25
C ARG A 265 -36.09 1.79 1.22
N ALA A 266 -36.50 0.59 0.79
CA ALA A 266 -37.26 -0.32 1.62
C ALA A 266 -36.51 -0.65 2.92
N ASN A 267 -37.19 -0.57 4.07
CA ASN A 267 -36.59 -0.84 5.38
C ASN A 267 -35.28 -0.06 5.65
N HIS A 268 -35.11 1.12 5.05
CA HIS A 268 -33.93 1.99 5.17
C HIS A 268 -32.60 1.39 4.68
N SER A 269 -32.59 0.15 4.18
CA SER A 269 -31.41 -0.55 3.66
C SER A 269 -31.55 -0.80 2.15
N GLY A 270 -32.77 -1.15 1.74
CA GLY A 270 -33.13 -1.52 0.39
C GLY A 270 -33.60 -2.98 0.33
N ALA A 271 -34.40 -3.29 -0.69
CA ALA A 271 -34.91 -4.63 -0.94
C ALA A 271 -35.04 -4.91 -2.44
N VAL A 272 -35.07 -6.18 -2.80
CA VAL A 272 -35.43 -6.65 -4.14
C VAL A 272 -36.58 -7.65 -3.99
N ILE A 273 -37.68 -7.41 -4.70
CA ILE A 273 -38.93 -8.15 -4.56
C ILE A 273 -39.16 -8.96 -5.83
N LEU A 274 -39.39 -10.27 -5.68
CA LEU A 274 -39.72 -11.19 -6.76
C LEU A 274 -41.24 -11.31 -6.84
N LEU A 275 -41.80 -10.92 -7.98
CA LEU A 275 -43.24 -10.83 -8.22
C LEU A 275 -43.67 -11.83 -9.28
N LYS A 276 -44.82 -12.47 -9.06
CA LYS A 276 -45.49 -13.30 -10.06
C LYS A 276 -46.87 -12.76 -10.41
N LYS A 277 -47.40 -13.19 -11.55
CA LYS A 277 -48.81 -13.02 -11.88
C LYS A 277 -49.70 -13.74 -10.84
N GLY A 278 -50.71 -13.04 -10.35
CA GLY A 278 -51.77 -13.61 -9.53
C GLY A 278 -52.72 -14.52 -10.32
N PRO A 279 -53.74 -15.09 -9.68
CA PRO A 279 -54.77 -15.86 -10.38
C PRO A 279 -55.53 -14.96 -11.36
N SER A 280 -55.92 -15.49 -12.53
CA SER A 280 -56.58 -14.73 -13.62
C SER A 280 -57.85 -13.96 -13.22
N SER A 281 -58.45 -14.27 -12.07
CA SER A 281 -59.58 -13.51 -11.50
C SER A 281 -59.19 -12.13 -10.95
N LYS A 282 -57.89 -11.91 -10.66
CA LYS A 282 -57.35 -10.68 -10.09
C LYS A 282 -56.17 -10.18 -10.92
N ASN A 283 -56.21 -8.91 -11.30
CA ASN A 283 -55.16 -8.26 -12.08
C ASN A 283 -54.01 -7.80 -11.18
N ILE A 284 -53.49 -8.71 -10.36
CA ILE A 284 -52.53 -8.43 -9.28
C ILE A 284 -51.18 -9.11 -9.54
N LEU A 285 -50.10 -8.42 -9.19
CA LEU A 285 -48.78 -9.02 -9.00
C LEU A 285 -48.58 -9.37 -7.52
N LEU A 286 -48.26 -10.64 -7.25
CA LEU A 286 -48.06 -11.18 -5.90
C LEU A 286 -46.57 -11.36 -5.61
N GLU A 287 -46.17 -11.01 -4.39
CA GLU A 287 -44.83 -11.33 -3.87
C GLU A 287 -44.66 -12.85 -3.74
N GLU A 288 -43.54 -13.36 -4.25
CA GLU A 288 -43.06 -14.72 -3.97
C GLU A 288 -41.93 -14.73 -2.96
N TYR A 289 -41.01 -13.77 -3.07
CA TYR A 289 -39.85 -13.67 -2.20
C TYR A 289 -39.31 -12.25 -2.16
N THR A 290 -38.69 -11.87 -1.04
CA THR A 290 -38.02 -10.57 -0.89
C THR A 290 -36.59 -10.77 -0.39
N LEU A 291 -35.63 -10.32 -1.19
CA LEU A 291 -34.22 -10.19 -0.82
C LEU A 291 -34.03 -8.89 -0.04
N LYS A 292 -33.40 -8.98 1.13
CA LYS A 292 -33.18 -7.84 2.03
C LYS A 292 -31.73 -7.38 1.95
N GLY A 293 -31.52 -6.07 1.82
CA GLY A 293 -30.19 -5.47 1.81
C GLY A 293 -29.55 -5.43 3.20
N GLU A 294 -28.22 -5.52 3.23
CA GLU A 294 -27.42 -5.25 4.42
C GLU A 294 -26.96 -3.79 4.46
N GLY A 295 -26.77 -3.25 5.66
CA GLY A 295 -26.28 -1.88 5.87
C GLY A 295 -27.38 -0.83 5.82
N LEU A 296 -27.36 0.12 6.77
CA LEU A 296 -28.27 1.26 6.77
C LEU A 296 -27.91 2.19 5.60
N ALA A 297 -28.93 2.61 4.85
CA ALA A 297 -28.83 3.51 3.70
C ALA A 297 -27.87 3.01 2.60
N SER A 298 -27.72 1.69 2.44
CA SER A 298 -26.86 1.10 1.40
C SER A 298 -27.44 1.21 -0.02
N SER A 299 -28.74 1.53 -0.13
CA SER A 299 -29.49 1.58 -1.39
C SER A 299 -29.47 0.25 -2.13
N PHE A 300 -29.62 -0.86 -1.41
CA PHE A 300 -29.68 -2.20 -2.00
C PHE A 300 -30.89 -2.36 -2.92
N GLY A 301 -30.66 -2.78 -4.17
CA GLY A 301 -31.69 -2.80 -5.21
C GLY A 301 -31.75 -1.50 -6.02
N TYR A 302 -30.69 -0.70 -5.97
CA TYR A 302 -30.56 0.47 -6.84
C TYR A 302 -30.52 0.05 -8.31
N ASP A 303 -29.73 -0.97 -8.64
CA ASP A 303 -29.69 -1.62 -9.94
C ASP A 303 -29.54 -3.14 -9.76
N LEU A 304 -29.95 -3.93 -10.73
CA LEU A 304 -29.95 -5.39 -10.63
C LEU A 304 -29.98 -6.06 -12.01
N THR A 305 -29.50 -7.31 -12.08
CA THR A 305 -29.60 -8.12 -13.29
C THR A 305 -29.79 -9.62 -12.99
N VAL A 306 -30.40 -10.32 -13.94
CA VAL A 306 -30.81 -11.73 -13.90
C VAL A 306 -30.12 -12.51 -15.03
N LEU A 307 -29.27 -13.46 -14.65
CA LEU A 307 -28.41 -14.26 -15.54
C LEU A 307 -28.10 -15.63 -14.94
N ASP A 308 -27.62 -16.60 -15.72
CA ASP A 308 -27.26 -17.94 -15.24
C ASP A 308 -25.73 -18.05 -15.08
N LEU A 309 -25.21 -17.76 -13.88
CA LEU A 309 -23.76 -17.70 -13.65
C LEU A 309 -23.12 -19.09 -13.58
N ASN A 310 -23.89 -20.13 -13.28
CA ASN A 310 -23.39 -21.49 -13.09
C ASN A 310 -23.82 -22.51 -14.14
N GLY A 311 -24.57 -22.08 -15.15
CA GLY A 311 -24.98 -22.89 -16.29
C GLY A 311 -25.91 -24.05 -15.90
N ASP A 312 -26.67 -23.92 -14.81
CA ASP A 312 -27.57 -24.98 -14.32
C ASP A 312 -29.02 -24.83 -14.83
N GLY A 313 -29.28 -23.78 -15.61
CA GLY A 313 -30.58 -23.43 -16.19
C GLY A 313 -31.54 -22.79 -15.19
N TRP A 314 -31.12 -22.52 -13.96
CA TRP A 314 -31.76 -21.57 -13.06
C TRP A 314 -31.08 -20.21 -13.19
N GLN A 315 -31.86 -19.16 -13.02
CA GLN A 315 -31.34 -17.80 -13.11
C GLN A 315 -30.97 -17.31 -11.71
N ASP A 316 -29.82 -16.68 -11.64
CA ASP A 316 -29.23 -16.01 -10.49
C ASP A 316 -29.59 -14.52 -10.51
N ILE A 317 -29.38 -13.84 -9.38
CA ILE A 317 -29.62 -12.40 -9.26
C ILE A 317 -28.36 -11.72 -8.75
N VAL A 318 -27.94 -10.66 -9.44
CA VAL A 318 -26.89 -9.76 -8.98
C VAL A 318 -27.52 -8.42 -8.64
N VAL A 319 -27.24 -7.89 -7.45
CA VAL A 319 -27.88 -6.66 -6.92
C VAL A 319 -26.83 -5.64 -6.50
N GLY A 320 -26.99 -4.41 -6.99
CA GLY A 320 -26.20 -3.25 -6.63
C GLY A 320 -26.66 -2.57 -5.34
N ALA A 321 -25.70 -2.15 -4.52
CA ALA A 321 -25.87 -1.33 -3.32
C ALA A 321 -24.78 -0.22 -3.31
N PRO A 322 -24.88 0.79 -4.18
CA PRO A 322 -23.82 1.77 -4.43
C PRO A 322 -23.50 2.66 -3.23
N GLN A 323 -24.40 2.76 -2.25
CA GLN A 323 -24.21 3.57 -1.04
C GLN A 323 -23.80 2.73 0.17
N TYR A 324 -23.50 1.44 -0.03
CA TYR A 324 -23.01 0.59 1.04
C TYR A 324 -21.67 1.13 1.59
N PHE A 325 -21.62 1.28 2.91
CA PHE A 325 -20.47 1.82 3.62
C PHE A 325 -20.31 1.13 4.98
N GLU A 326 -19.07 0.98 5.44
CA GLU A 326 -18.74 0.44 6.76
C GLU A 326 -17.69 1.34 7.45
N LYS A 327 -18.00 1.84 8.65
CA LYS A 327 -17.26 2.92 9.34
C LYS A 327 -15.73 2.74 9.44
N ASN A 328 -15.25 1.51 9.47
CA ASN A 328 -13.82 1.19 9.69
C ASN A 328 -13.16 0.56 8.44
N LYS A 329 -13.80 0.63 7.28
CA LYS A 329 -13.27 0.11 6.02
C LYS A 329 -13.39 1.15 4.93
N GLU A 330 -12.43 1.13 4.02
CA GLU A 330 -12.37 1.99 2.84
C GLU A 330 -13.24 1.38 1.71
N ILE A 331 -14.55 1.30 1.94
CA ILE A 331 -15.53 0.73 0.99
C ILE A 331 -16.44 1.83 0.47
N GLY A 332 -16.63 1.89 -0.85
CA GLY A 332 -17.53 2.80 -1.52
C GLY A 332 -18.50 2.07 -2.42
N GLY A 333 -19.48 1.37 -1.83
CA GLY A 333 -20.46 0.57 -2.56
C GLY A 333 -20.16 -0.93 -2.56
N ALA A 334 -21.18 -1.73 -2.86
CA ALA A 334 -21.10 -3.18 -2.91
C ALA A 334 -22.08 -3.77 -3.94
N VAL A 335 -21.76 -4.97 -4.39
CA VAL A 335 -22.65 -5.82 -5.19
C VAL A 335 -22.84 -7.17 -4.49
N TYR A 336 -24.04 -7.71 -4.55
CA TYR A 336 -24.42 -8.97 -3.95
C TYR A 336 -24.83 -9.97 -5.03
N VAL A 337 -24.16 -11.11 -5.08
CA VAL A 337 -24.44 -12.18 -6.03
C VAL A 337 -25.21 -13.29 -5.32
N PHE A 338 -26.45 -13.54 -5.75
CA PHE A 338 -27.34 -14.57 -5.23
C PHE A 338 -27.43 -15.71 -6.23
N VAL A 339 -26.67 -16.79 -5.98
CA VAL A 339 -26.74 -18.02 -6.79
C VAL A 339 -27.94 -18.84 -6.34
N ASN A 340 -28.87 -19.06 -7.27
CA ASN A 340 -30.11 -19.77 -7.06
C ASN A 340 -29.86 -21.24 -6.68
N LYS A 341 -30.76 -21.80 -5.87
CA LYS A 341 -30.73 -23.21 -5.43
C LYS A 341 -32.05 -23.87 -5.78
N ASP A 342 -32.23 -24.10 -7.07
CA ASP A 342 -33.42 -24.75 -7.63
C ASP A 342 -34.75 -24.04 -7.28
N GLY A 343 -34.73 -22.70 -7.23
CA GLY A 343 -35.87 -21.87 -6.86
C GLY A 343 -36.04 -21.66 -5.35
N ASN A 344 -35.19 -22.25 -4.51
CA ASN A 344 -35.26 -22.09 -3.05
C ASN A 344 -34.35 -20.97 -2.54
N TRP A 345 -34.89 -19.76 -2.51
CA TRP A 345 -34.19 -18.56 -2.06
C TRP A 345 -33.92 -18.50 -0.55
N ASN A 346 -34.60 -19.31 0.28
CA ASN A 346 -34.40 -19.31 1.74
C ASN A 346 -33.03 -19.83 2.17
N THR A 347 -32.42 -20.68 1.34
CA THR A 347 -31.10 -21.29 1.61
C THR A 347 -29.95 -20.55 0.93
N VAL A 348 -30.25 -19.51 0.15
CA VAL A 348 -29.25 -18.76 -0.61
C VAL A 348 -28.55 -17.77 0.31
N THR A 349 -27.23 -17.88 0.38
CA THR A 349 -26.39 -16.88 1.05
C THR A 349 -25.68 -16.05 -0.02
N PRO A 350 -25.85 -14.72 -0.05
CA PRO A 350 -25.24 -13.89 -1.08
C PRO A 350 -23.72 -13.80 -0.92
N THR A 351 -23.03 -13.77 -2.06
CA THR A 351 -21.62 -13.40 -2.10
C THR A 351 -21.51 -11.89 -2.29
N ARG A 352 -21.03 -11.19 -1.26
CA ARG A 352 -20.75 -9.74 -1.34
C ARG A 352 -19.39 -9.47 -1.99
N ILE A 353 -19.38 -8.57 -2.95
CA ILE A 353 -18.22 -7.97 -3.62
C ILE A 353 -18.20 -6.48 -3.23
N GLU A 354 -17.06 -6.02 -2.73
CA GLU A 354 -16.89 -4.67 -2.17
C GLU A 354 -16.11 -3.80 -3.16
N GLY A 355 -16.55 -2.56 -3.39
CA GLY A 355 -15.85 -1.60 -4.24
C GLY A 355 -14.86 -0.73 -3.48
N ASN A 356 -14.02 -0.03 -4.24
CA ASN A 356 -13.08 0.95 -3.71
C ASN A 356 -13.79 2.09 -2.97
N GLN A 357 -13.09 2.76 -2.06
CA GLN A 357 -13.61 3.90 -1.32
C GLN A 357 -14.21 4.96 -2.26
N ASP A 358 -15.39 5.48 -1.88
CA ASP A 358 -16.14 6.52 -2.58
C ASP A 358 -16.46 6.25 -4.07
N SER A 359 -16.27 5.02 -4.56
CA SER A 359 -16.43 4.67 -5.98
C SER A 359 -17.88 4.53 -6.45
N MET A 360 -18.83 4.42 -5.51
CA MET A 360 -20.23 4.01 -5.74
C MET A 360 -20.35 2.73 -6.57
N PHE A 361 -19.51 1.76 -6.28
CA PHE A 361 -19.51 0.45 -6.94
C PHE A 361 -20.87 -0.25 -6.78
N GLY A 362 -21.43 -0.71 -7.90
CA GLY A 362 -22.78 -1.27 -7.95
C GLY A 362 -23.86 -0.26 -8.30
N LEU A 363 -23.48 0.91 -8.84
CA LEU A 363 -24.45 1.89 -9.36
C LEU A 363 -25.11 1.41 -10.65
N ALA A 364 -24.35 0.71 -11.49
CA ALA A 364 -24.84 0.02 -12.68
C ALA A 364 -24.40 -1.45 -12.62
N VAL A 365 -25.29 -2.38 -12.93
CA VAL A 365 -25.02 -3.82 -12.97
C VAL A 365 -25.68 -4.39 -14.22
N GLU A 366 -24.91 -5.03 -15.09
CA GLU A 366 -25.39 -5.48 -16.41
C GLU A 366 -24.99 -6.92 -16.71
N ASN A 367 -25.93 -7.69 -17.26
CA ASN A 367 -25.69 -9.02 -17.80
C ASN A 367 -24.93 -8.90 -19.14
N LEU A 368 -23.77 -9.54 -19.25
CA LEU A 368 -22.96 -9.55 -20.46
C LEU A 368 -23.23 -10.77 -21.35
N GLY A 369 -23.98 -11.76 -20.83
CA GLY A 369 -24.02 -13.11 -21.37
C GLY A 369 -22.66 -13.79 -21.23
N ASP A 370 -22.48 -14.90 -21.92
CA ASP A 370 -21.20 -15.59 -22.05
C ASP A 370 -20.26 -14.78 -22.98
N ILE A 371 -19.54 -13.81 -22.41
CA ILE A 371 -18.77 -12.84 -23.20
C ILE A 371 -17.46 -13.43 -23.71
N ASN A 372 -16.94 -14.45 -23.03
CA ASN A 372 -15.69 -15.15 -23.37
C ASN A 372 -15.93 -16.52 -24.04
N LEU A 373 -17.19 -16.93 -24.24
CA LEU A 373 -17.61 -18.23 -24.79
C LEU A 373 -17.03 -19.43 -24.02
N ASP A 374 -17.01 -19.32 -22.69
CA ASP A 374 -16.60 -20.38 -21.76
C ASP A 374 -17.77 -21.23 -21.23
N GLY A 375 -19.01 -20.90 -21.61
CA GLY A 375 -20.23 -21.63 -21.28
C GLY A 375 -20.94 -21.15 -20.01
N TYR A 376 -20.50 -20.07 -19.37
CA TYR A 376 -21.15 -19.45 -18.22
C TYR A 376 -21.44 -17.97 -18.50
N ASP A 377 -22.55 -17.44 -17.99
CA ASP A 377 -22.84 -16.00 -18.15
C ASP A 377 -21.91 -15.15 -17.27
N ASP A 378 -21.53 -13.98 -17.79
CA ASP A 378 -20.69 -12.99 -17.13
C ASP A 378 -21.47 -11.69 -16.84
N PHE A 379 -20.96 -10.85 -15.93
CA PHE A 379 -21.60 -9.55 -15.63
C PHE A 379 -20.59 -8.42 -15.45
N ALA A 380 -21.04 -7.21 -15.72
CA ALA A 380 -20.30 -5.97 -15.50
C ALA A 380 -20.89 -5.18 -14.33
N VAL A 381 -20.01 -4.46 -13.63
CA VAL A 381 -20.38 -3.54 -12.54
C VAL A 381 -19.73 -2.18 -12.77
N GLY A 382 -20.55 -1.14 -12.79
CA GLY A 382 -20.11 0.26 -12.87
C GLY A 382 -19.75 0.85 -11.50
N ALA A 383 -18.67 1.63 -11.49
CA ALA A 383 -18.19 2.42 -10.36
C ALA A 383 -17.82 3.84 -10.86
N PRO A 384 -18.82 4.68 -11.16
CA PRO A 384 -18.57 5.94 -11.87
C PRO A 384 -17.74 6.96 -11.08
N TYR A 385 -17.64 6.84 -9.76
CA TYR A 385 -16.87 7.76 -8.93
C TYR A 385 -15.45 7.27 -8.64
N ASP A 386 -15.09 6.07 -9.11
CA ASP A 386 -13.74 5.52 -8.97
C ASP A 386 -12.69 6.39 -9.69
N SER A 387 -11.42 6.24 -9.31
CA SER A 387 -10.27 6.95 -9.90
C SER A 387 -10.49 8.47 -9.96
N ASP A 388 -10.81 9.08 -8.81
CA ASP A 388 -11.07 10.51 -8.65
C ASP A 388 -12.22 11.05 -9.54
N GLY A 389 -13.25 10.23 -9.77
CA GLY A 389 -14.43 10.59 -10.57
C GLY A 389 -14.26 10.41 -12.07
N ALA A 390 -13.15 9.84 -12.54
CA ALA A 390 -13.02 9.38 -13.93
C ALA A 390 -14.00 8.23 -14.22
N GLY A 391 -14.14 7.32 -13.24
CA GLY A 391 -15.02 6.16 -13.28
C GLY A 391 -14.36 4.90 -13.85
N ALA A 392 -14.86 3.75 -13.43
CA ALA A 392 -14.39 2.42 -13.86
C ALA A 392 -15.56 1.44 -14.03
N VAL A 393 -15.33 0.40 -14.83
CA VAL A 393 -16.22 -0.76 -14.99
C VAL A 393 -15.45 -2.03 -14.71
N TYR A 394 -15.98 -2.87 -13.85
CA TYR A 394 -15.38 -4.12 -13.40
C TYR A 394 -16.14 -5.29 -14.01
N ILE A 395 -15.41 -6.23 -14.61
CA ILE A 395 -16.01 -7.43 -15.20
C ILE A 395 -15.75 -8.64 -14.32
N TYR A 396 -16.78 -9.47 -14.14
CA TYR A 396 -16.75 -10.67 -13.32
C TYR A 396 -17.27 -11.86 -14.12
N SER A 397 -16.57 -12.99 -14.01
CA SER A 397 -16.93 -14.18 -14.78
C SER A 397 -17.71 -15.23 -14.00
N GLY A 398 -18.59 -15.91 -14.72
CA GLY A 398 -19.31 -17.10 -14.28
C GLY A 398 -18.41 -18.33 -14.15
N SER A 399 -18.94 -19.38 -13.53
CA SER A 399 -18.28 -20.67 -13.37
C SER A 399 -19.28 -21.73 -12.91
N SER A 400 -18.93 -23.01 -13.00
CA SER A 400 -19.76 -24.11 -12.44
C SER A 400 -20.21 -23.96 -10.97
N LYS A 401 -19.58 -23.07 -10.19
CA LYS A 401 -19.94 -22.78 -8.79
C LYS A 401 -20.78 -21.50 -8.62
N GLY A 402 -21.12 -20.80 -9.69
CA GLY A 402 -21.68 -19.44 -9.69
C GLY A 402 -20.59 -18.45 -10.04
N LEU A 403 -20.13 -17.67 -9.07
CA LEU A 403 -19.06 -16.70 -9.30
C LEU A 403 -17.67 -17.37 -9.34
N SER A 404 -16.88 -17.11 -10.39
CA SER A 404 -15.51 -17.64 -10.53
C SER A 404 -14.57 -17.14 -9.42
N SER A 405 -14.57 -15.82 -9.19
CA SER A 405 -13.74 -15.16 -8.17
C SER A 405 -14.39 -13.86 -7.70
N LYS A 406 -14.08 -13.45 -6.46
CA LYS A 406 -14.43 -12.10 -5.96
C LYS A 406 -13.59 -10.99 -6.60
N LYS A 407 -12.50 -11.34 -7.27
CA LYS A 407 -11.68 -10.38 -8.01
C LYS A 407 -12.20 -10.27 -9.43
N SER A 408 -12.33 -9.05 -9.93
CA SER A 408 -12.67 -8.79 -11.32
C SER A 408 -11.62 -9.40 -12.26
N VAL A 409 -12.08 -10.00 -13.36
CA VAL A 409 -11.22 -10.56 -14.41
C VAL A 409 -10.62 -9.49 -15.31
N GLN A 410 -11.33 -8.36 -15.48
CA GLN A 410 -10.85 -7.19 -16.20
C GLN A 410 -11.45 -5.91 -15.59
N VAL A 411 -10.71 -4.80 -15.70
CA VAL A 411 -11.17 -3.46 -15.30
C VAL A 411 -11.01 -2.51 -16.47
N LEU A 412 -12.08 -1.83 -16.83
CA LEU A 412 -12.11 -0.79 -17.86
C LEU A 412 -12.11 0.57 -17.16
N ASN A 413 -11.09 1.39 -17.43
CA ASN A 413 -10.95 2.70 -16.81
C ASN A 413 -11.39 3.81 -17.77
N GLY A 414 -12.03 4.86 -17.23
CA GLY A 414 -12.35 6.06 -17.98
C GLY A 414 -11.09 6.72 -18.56
N LYS A 415 -11.15 7.11 -19.84
CA LYS A 415 -10.06 7.85 -20.51
C LYS A 415 -9.94 9.27 -19.96
N ALA A 416 -8.77 9.90 -20.15
CA ALA A 416 -8.54 11.28 -19.70
C ALA A 416 -9.57 12.26 -20.29
N GLY A 417 -10.25 13.03 -19.42
CA GLY A 417 -11.28 14.00 -19.79
C GLY A 417 -12.72 13.46 -19.73
N VAL A 418 -12.89 12.15 -19.57
CA VAL A 418 -14.18 11.48 -19.32
C VAL A 418 -14.46 11.54 -17.81
N LYS A 419 -15.73 11.71 -17.42
CA LYS A 419 -16.16 11.75 -16.03
C LYS A 419 -17.38 10.87 -15.82
N LEU A 420 -17.43 10.15 -14.69
CA LEU A 420 -18.54 9.26 -14.37
C LEU A 420 -18.69 8.13 -15.42
N PHE A 421 -17.57 7.62 -15.91
CA PHE A 421 -17.53 6.45 -16.79
C PHE A 421 -18.05 5.21 -16.05
N GLY A 422 -18.97 4.46 -16.67
CA GLY A 422 -19.63 3.33 -16.01
C GLY A 422 -20.91 3.72 -15.28
N TYR A 423 -21.49 4.88 -15.59
CA TYR A 423 -22.79 5.30 -15.03
C TYR A 423 -23.96 4.48 -15.59
N SER A 424 -23.87 4.07 -16.86
CA SER A 424 -24.82 3.17 -17.50
C SER A 424 -24.06 2.15 -18.35
N LEU A 425 -24.65 0.96 -18.48
CA LEU A 425 -24.07 -0.18 -19.17
C LEU A 425 -25.13 -0.79 -20.09
N ALA A 426 -24.69 -1.44 -21.17
CA ALA A 426 -25.52 -2.31 -21.98
C ALA A 426 -24.64 -3.43 -22.54
N GLY A 427 -25.09 -4.68 -22.43
CA GLY A 427 -24.33 -5.86 -22.86
C GLY A 427 -25.19 -6.91 -23.56
N ASN A 428 -24.67 -8.13 -23.65
CA ASN A 428 -25.38 -9.34 -24.10
C ASN A 428 -25.91 -9.26 -25.55
N MET A 429 -25.28 -8.46 -26.40
CA MET A 429 -25.50 -8.49 -27.85
C MET A 429 -24.20 -8.23 -28.60
N ASP A 430 -23.95 -9.05 -29.60
CA ASP A 430 -22.87 -8.86 -30.56
C ASP A 430 -23.23 -7.69 -31.49
N LEU A 431 -22.54 -6.55 -31.44
CA LEU A 431 -22.86 -5.40 -32.30
C LEU A 431 -22.11 -5.42 -33.63
N ASP A 432 -20.96 -6.12 -33.71
CA ASP A 432 -20.08 -6.09 -34.87
C ASP A 432 -20.07 -7.38 -35.73
N LYS A 433 -20.92 -8.35 -35.37
CA LYS A 433 -21.14 -9.63 -36.04
C LYS A 433 -19.96 -10.60 -35.93
N ASN A 434 -19.18 -10.53 -34.85
CA ASN A 434 -18.06 -11.43 -34.59
C ASN A 434 -18.44 -12.69 -33.76
N SER A 435 -19.73 -12.84 -33.41
CA SER A 435 -20.31 -13.93 -32.59
C SER A 435 -20.01 -13.87 -31.08
N TYR A 436 -19.28 -12.87 -30.60
CA TYR A 436 -19.10 -12.60 -29.18
C TYR A 436 -19.98 -11.41 -28.77
N PRO A 437 -20.63 -11.45 -27.59
CA PRO A 437 -21.31 -10.28 -27.04
C PRO A 437 -20.34 -9.10 -26.85
N ASP A 438 -20.81 -7.88 -27.12
CA ASP A 438 -20.04 -6.66 -26.87
C ASP A 438 -20.49 -5.96 -25.59
N LEU A 439 -19.75 -4.94 -25.17
CA LEU A 439 -20.11 -4.07 -24.04
C LEU A 439 -20.13 -2.60 -24.46
N ALA A 440 -21.21 -1.89 -24.15
CA ALA A 440 -21.30 -0.44 -24.25
C ALA A 440 -21.31 0.20 -22.86
N VAL A 441 -20.50 1.25 -22.68
CA VAL A 441 -20.34 1.98 -21.41
C VAL A 441 -20.69 3.45 -21.60
N GLY A 442 -21.61 3.93 -20.79
CA GLY A 442 -22.05 5.32 -20.78
C GLY A 442 -21.28 6.16 -19.76
N SER A 443 -21.16 7.44 -20.09
CA SER A 443 -20.55 8.46 -19.24
C SER A 443 -21.48 9.67 -19.17
N LEU A 444 -21.50 10.37 -18.04
CA LEU A 444 -22.23 11.65 -17.93
C LEU A 444 -21.45 12.84 -18.52
N SER A 445 -20.32 12.58 -19.20
CA SER A 445 -19.55 13.55 -19.99
C SER A 445 -20.00 13.65 -21.45
N ASP A 446 -21.27 13.38 -21.76
CA ASP A 446 -21.84 13.39 -23.11
C ASP A 446 -21.18 12.40 -24.09
N SER A 447 -20.69 11.27 -23.59
CA SER A 447 -19.97 10.27 -24.39
C SER A 447 -20.32 8.83 -24.03
N VAL A 448 -20.16 7.94 -25.02
CA VAL A 448 -20.41 6.50 -24.92
C VAL A 448 -19.28 5.74 -25.58
N PHE A 449 -18.89 4.63 -24.98
CA PHE A 449 -17.76 3.80 -25.39
C PHE A 449 -18.24 2.40 -25.74
N HIS A 450 -17.90 1.90 -26.93
CA HIS A 450 -18.18 0.54 -27.37
C HIS A 450 -16.88 -0.27 -27.32
N TYR A 451 -16.87 -1.27 -26.44
CA TYR A 451 -15.83 -2.27 -26.28
C TYR A 451 -16.22 -3.52 -27.05
N LYS A 452 -15.34 -3.96 -27.94
CA LYS A 452 -15.53 -5.14 -28.76
C LYS A 452 -14.88 -6.34 -28.09
N SER A 453 -15.55 -7.47 -28.13
CA SER A 453 -14.94 -8.73 -27.69
C SER A 453 -14.00 -9.27 -28.77
N LEU A 454 -12.77 -9.62 -28.37
CA LEU A 454 -11.76 -10.24 -29.22
C LEU A 454 -12.04 -11.74 -29.33
N ILE A 455 -11.75 -12.29 -30.51
CA ILE A 455 -11.85 -13.74 -30.75
C ILE A 455 -10.77 -14.43 -29.92
N MET A 456 -11.19 -15.34 -29.02
CA MET A 456 -10.29 -16.22 -28.29
C MET A 456 -9.89 -17.39 -29.18
N ASP A 457 -8.59 -17.51 -29.51
CA ASP A 457 -8.09 -18.67 -30.25
C ASP A 457 -7.76 -19.78 -29.24
N LYS A 458 -8.66 -20.76 -29.14
CA LYS A 458 -8.48 -21.91 -28.24
C LYS A 458 -7.40 -22.83 -28.81
N LEU A 459 -6.17 -22.73 -28.29
CA LEU A 459 -5.12 -23.72 -28.55
C LEU A 459 -5.57 -25.06 -27.96
N LEU A 460 -5.72 -26.07 -28.83
CA LEU A 460 -6.43 -27.31 -28.50
C LEU A 460 -5.66 -28.27 -27.57
N ASN A 461 -4.33 -28.13 -27.45
CA ASN A 461 -3.44 -28.70 -26.43
C ASN A 461 -1.98 -28.64 -26.91
N GLU A 462 -1.04 -28.55 -25.98
CA GLU A 462 0.38 -28.86 -26.21
C GLU A 462 0.65 -30.33 -25.88
N SER A 463 1.46 -31.03 -26.68
CA SER A 463 1.90 -32.39 -26.35
C SER A 463 3.41 -32.55 -26.53
N LEU A 464 4.09 -32.96 -25.46
CA LEU A 464 5.51 -33.30 -25.46
C LEU A 464 5.64 -34.83 -25.41
N SER A 465 6.49 -35.41 -26.27
CA SER A 465 6.77 -36.85 -26.26
C SER A 465 8.26 -37.13 -26.43
N SER A 466 8.80 -38.05 -25.62
CA SER A 466 10.20 -38.49 -25.68
C SER A 466 10.31 -39.94 -26.16
N TYR A 467 11.33 -40.24 -26.96
CA TYR A 467 11.63 -41.62 -27.36
C TYR A 467 13.14 -41.89 -27.37
N HIS A 468 13.54 -43.03 -26.81
CA HIS A 468 14.93 -43.46 -26.72
C HIS A 468 15.30 -44.40 -27.88
N THR A 469 16.23 -43.97 -28.74
CA THR A 469 16.88 -44.82 -29.75
C THR A 469 18.39 -44.86 -29.49
N GLY A 470 18.84 -45.76 -28.62
CA GLY A 470 20.26 -45.93 -28.32
C GLY A 470 20.88 -44.78 -27.51
N SER A 471 22.20 -44.59 -27.65
CA SER A 471 23.03 -43.71 -26.81
C SER A 471 22.73 -42.22 -26.90
N ASN A 472 21.83 -41.78 -27.79
CA ASN A 472 21.39 -40.40 -27.92
C ASN A 472 19.85 -40.34 -27.87
N PRO A 473 19.23 -39.61 -26.92
CA PRO A 473 17.79 -39.32 -26.96
C PRO A 473 17.46 -38.37 -28.11
N LEU A 474 16.39 -38.67 -28.86
CA LEU A 474 15.80 -37.81 -29.89
C LEU A 474 14.47 -37.27 -29.37
N TRP A 475 14.16 -36.01 -29.67
CA TRP A 475 12.98 -35.31 -29.15
C TRP A 475 11.94 -35.03 -30.24
N LYS A 476 10.67 -34.94 -29.86
CA LYS A 476 9.61 -34.45 -30.75
C LYS A 476 8.64 -33.56 -30.00
N ILE A 477 8.66 -32.28 -30.34
CA ILE A 477 7.65 -31.31 -29.91
C ILE A 477 6.52 -31.35 -30.94
N SER A 478 5.25 -31.40 -30.54
CA SER A 478 4.11 -31.34 -31.47
C SER A 478 3.17 -30.22 -31.05
N LEU A 479 3.03 -29.20 -31.90
CA LEU A 479 2.11 -28.07 -31.69
C LEU A 479 0.89 -28.23 -32.60
N PHE A 480 -0.31 -28.05 -32.02
CA PHE A 480 -1.58 -28.07 -32.73
C PHE A 480 -2.08 -26.63 -32.91
N SER A 481 -2.09 -26.14 -34.16
CA SER A 481 -2.72 -24.88 -34.53
C SER A 481 -3.80 -25.13 -35.59
N PRO A 482 -5.01 -24.57 -35.44
CA PRO A 482 -5.91 -24.45 -36.58
C PRO A 482 -5.32 -23.44 -37.58
N ASP A 483 -5.25 -23.81 -38.86
CA ASP A 483 -4.84 -22.91 -39.94
C ASP A 483 -6.09 -22.26 -40.56
N GLN A 484 -6.22 -20.93 -40.48
CA GLN A 484 -7.35 -20.17 -41.04
C GLN A 484 -7.32 -20.03 -42.58
N SER A 485 -6.30 -20.55 -43.27
CA SER A 485 -6.11 -20.32 -44.71
C SER A 485 -6.81 -21.31 -45.64
N ALA A 486 -7.48 -22.35 -45.12
CA ALA A 486 -8.13 -23.37 -45.94
C ALA A 486 -9.65 -23.45 -45.67
N LEU A 487 -10.44 -23.57 -46.75
CA LEU A 487 -11.90 -23.80 -46.76
C LEU A 487 -12.34 -25.14 -46.10
N TRP A 488 -11.41 -25.86 -45.49
CA TRP A 488 -11.57 -27.02 -44.65
C TRP A 488 -10.53 -26.86 -43.53
N ALA A 489 -10.94 -26.86 -42.26
CA ALA A 489 -10.02 -26.72 -41.14
C ALA A 489 -9.01 -27.88 -41.14
N VAL A 490 -7.80 -27.62 -41.65
CA VAL A 490 -6.67 -28.55 -41.55
C VAL A 490 -5.98 -28.26 -40.24
N CYS A 491 -5.97 -29.20 -39.31
CA CYS A 491 -4.98 -29.20 -38.24
C CYS A 491 -3.60 -29.43 -38.88
N VAL A 492 -2.75 -28.41 -38.94
CA VAL A 492 -1.36 -28.57 -39.39
C VAL A 492 -0.50 -28.84 -38.17
N MET A 493 0.01 -30.07 -38.06
CA MET A 493 0.96 -30.45 -37.00
C MET A 493 2.38 -30.05 -37.42
N ARG A 494 2.99 -29.11 -36.70
CA ARG A 494 4.44 -28.83 -36.82
C ARG A 494 5.20 -29.54 -35.72
N CYS A 495 6.30 -30.20 -36.09
CA CYS A 495 7.18 -30.88 -35.16
C CYS A 495 8.64 -30.48 -35.34
N ASP A 496 9.29 -30.11 -34.24
CA ASP A 496 10.73 -29.83 -34.18
C ASP A 496 11.45 -30.83 -33.27
N VAL A 497 12.72 -31.10 -33.62
CA VAL A 497 13.61 -32.05 -32.94
C VAL A 497 14.77 -31.28 -32.33
N VAL A 498 14.95 -31.41 -31.02
CA VAL A 498 16.12 -30.86 -30.30
C VAL A 498 17.25 -31.91 -30.32
N VAL A 499 18.49 -31.57 -29.98
CA VAL A 499 19.58 -32.55 -29.78
C VAL A 499 20.35 -32.16 -28.51
N LEU A 500 20.70 -33.17 -27.72
CA LEU A 500 21.42 -33.00 -26.45
C LEU A 500 22.90 -32.69 -26.70
N GLN A 501 23.42 -31.64 -26.06
CA GLN A 501 24.81 -31.20 -26.19
C GLN A 501 25.77 -32.16 -25.47
N GLU A 502 26.99 -32.37 -26.00
CA GLU A 502 27.90 -33.42 -25.51
C GLU A 502 28.53 -33.14 -24.12
N ASN A 503 28.49 -31.90 -23.62
CA ASN A 503 29.27 -31.45 -22.44
C ASN A 503 28.42 -31.11 -21.19
N ILE A 504 27.42 -31.93 -20.85
CA ILE A 504 26.56 -31.66 -19.67
C ILE A 504 27.20 -32.16 -18.37
N LYS A 505 27.17 -31.33 -17.30
CA LYS A 505 27.64 -31.66 -15.94
C LYS A 505 26.63 -32.55 -15.18
N ASP A 506 25.37 -32.13 -15.07
CA ASP A 506 24.34 -32.93 -14.39
C ASP A 506 23.88 -34.09 -15.31
N LYS A 507 24.18 -35.32 -14.90
CA LYS A 507 23.79 -36.55 -15.61
C LYS A 507 22.95 -37.48 -14.74
N LEU A 508 22.39 -36.95 -13.65
CA LEU A 508 21.62 -37.73 -12.68
C LEU A 508 20.16 -37.30 -12.59
N ASN A 509 19.90 -35.99 -12.61
CA ASN A 509 18.56 -35.45 -12.53
C ASN A 509 17.89 -35.40 -13.91
N GLY A 510 16.56 -35.36 -13.95
CA GLY A 510 15.89 -35.21 -15.21
C GLY A 510 15.99 -33.78 -15.75
N ILE A 511 16.04 -33.61 -17.07
CA ILE A 511 15.89 -32.28 -17.68
C ILE A 511 14.39 -31.96 -17.72
N SER A 512 13.98 -30.87 -17.06
CA SER A 512 12.62 -30.35 -17.22
C SER A 512 12.53 -29.52 -18.49
N VAL A 513 11.62 -29.88 -19.39
CA VAL A 513 11.33 -29.11 -20.61
C VAL A 513 9.99 -28.40 -20.40
N ASP A 514 10.04 -27.08 -20.46
CA ASP A 514 8.86 -26.21 -20.40
C ASP A 514 8.55 -25.70 -21.81
N VAL A 515 7.28 -25.78 -22.20
CA VAL A 515 6.79 -25.22 -23.47
C VAL A 515 5.88 -24.02 -23.17
N SER A 516 6.11 -22.92 -23.87
CA SER A 516 5.29 -21.71 -23.80
C SER A 516 5.04 -21.17 -25.21
N VAL A 517 3.79 -20.86 -25.53
CA VAL A 517 3.39 -20.27 -26.81
C VAL A 517 3.03 -18.81 -26.62
N ASP A 518 3.44 -17.97 -27.57
CA ASP A 518 3.10 -16.54 -27.60
C ASP A 518 2.68 -16.15 -29.04
N ILE A 519 1.71 -15.24 -29.18
CA ILE A 519 1.25 -14.74 -30.47
C ILE A 519 2.08 -13.50 -30.81
N GLN A 520 2.85 -13.57 -31.91
CA GLN A 520 3.55 -12.37 -32.38
C GLN A 520 2.58 -11.34 -32.95
N ASP A 521 2.44 -10.20 -32.27
CA ASP A 521 1.65 -9.06 -32.71
C ASP A 521 2.10 -8.57 -34.10
N ALA A 522 1.26 -8.81 -35.11
CA ALA A 522 1.44 -8.24 -36.42
C ALA A 522 1.18 -6.72 -36.35
N LYS A 523 2.23 -5.91 -36.20
CA LYS A 523 2.17 -4.44 -36.24
C LYS A 523 1.41 -3.96 -37.49
N ARG A 524 0.13 -3.58 -37.33
CA ARG A 524 -0.68 -3.02 -38.41
C ARG A 524 -0.16 -1.66 -38.84
N LYS A 525 0.10 -1.49 -40.13
CA LYS A 525 0.26 -0.16 -40.73
C LYS A 525 -1.12 0.52 -40.76
N ARG A 526 -1.16 1.79 -40.38
CA ARG A 526 -2.30 2.70 -40.16
C ARG A 526 -3.37 2.82 -41.29
N ARG A 527 -3.31 2.01 -42.34
CA ARG A 527 -4.19 2.05 -43.53
C ARG A 527 -5.09 0.82 -43.72
N GLN A 528 -5.02 -0.21 -42.87
CA GLN A 528 -5.88 -1.39 -42.90
C GLN A 528 -6.69 -1.49 -41.59
N SER A 529 -7.74 -0.68 -41.44
CA SER A 529 -8.63 -0.67 -40.27
C SER A 529 -9.87 -1.57 -40.44
N SER A 530 -9.94 -2.38 -41.50
CA SER A 530 -11.11 -3.22 -41.83
C SER A 530 -10.82 -4.73 -41.82
N GLY A 531 -9.71 -5.16 -41.19
CA GLY A 531 -9.36 -6.58 -41.05
C GLY A 531 -9.69 -7.15 -39.66
N PRO A 532 -9.90 -8.47 -39.52
CA PRO A 532 -10.26 -9.12 -38.26
C PRO A 532 -9.23 -8.83 -37.16
N LEU A 533 -9.69 -8.52 -35.94
CA LEU A 533 -8.83 -8.19 -34.80
C LEU A 533 -7.90 -9.38 -34.48
N PRO A 534 -6.66 -9.13 -34.01
CA PRO A 534 -5.77 -10.22 -33.64
C PRO A 534 -6.38 -11.02 -32.47
N PRO A 535 -6.28 -12.36 -32.49
CA PRO A 535 -6.78 -13.18 -31.40
C PRO A 535 -5.96 -12.99 -30.12
N VAL A 536 -6.62 -13.18 -28.97
CA VAL A 536 -5.95 -13.24 -27.66
C VAL A 536 -5.76 -14.70 -27.28
N LEU A 537 -4.57 -15.03 -26.79
CA LEU A 537 -4.23 -16.38 -26.34
C LEU A 537 -4.88 -16.65 -24.98
N ASP A 538 -5.46 -17.84 -24.83
CA ASP A 538 -5.95 -18.31 -23.53
C ASP A 538 -4.78 -18.43 -22.53
N SER A 539 -5.00 -18.08 -21.25
CA SER A 539 -3.94 -18.07 -20.24
C SER A 539 -3.63 -19.49 -19.77
N ILE A 540 -2.87 -20.23 -20.58
CA ILE A 540 -2.47 -21.61 -20.28
C ILE A 540 -1.21 -21.60 -19.40
N GLU A 541 -1.20 -22.38 -18.32
CA GLU A 541 0.03 -22.67 -17.57
C GLU A 541 0.98 -23.52 -18.44
N PRO A 542 2.28 -23.22 -18.49
CA PRO A 542 3.22 -23.92 -19.36
C PRO A 542 3.27 -25.42 -19.05
N THR A 543 3.22 -26.25 -20.09
CA THR A 543 3.29 -27.72 -19.95
C THR A 543 4.70 -28.14 -19.58
N ARG A 544 4.85 -28.95 -18.52
CA ARG A 544 6.15 -29.37 -17.97
C ARG A 544 6.32 -30.88 -17.96
N GLU A 545 7.44 -31.38 -18.48
CA GLU A 545 7.81 -32.81 -18.52
C GLU A 545 9.27 -33.01 -18.12
N GLU A 546 9.62 -34.15 -17.51
CA GLU A 546 10.94 -34.40 -16.91
C GLU A 546 11.64 -35.65 -17.52
N VAL A 547 12.92 -35.53 -17.92
CA VAL A 547 13.61 -36.56 -18.72
C VAL A 547 14.90 -37.06 -18.10
N HIS A 548 15.00 -38.35 -17.80
CA HIS A 548 16.16 -38.95 -17.10
C HIS A 548 17.31 -39.43 -18.01
N PHE A 549 18.55 -39.32 -17.51
CA PHE A 549 19.78 -39.78 -18.20
C PHE A 549 20.13 -41.26 -17.94
N LEU A 550 20.96 -41.83 -18.83
CA LEU A 550 21.53 -43.19 -18.71
C LEU A 550 22.73 -43.20 -17.76
N LYS A 551 22.57 -43.79 -16.56
CA LYS A 551 23.55 -43.74 -15.45
C LYS A 551 24.66 -44.81 -15.62
N LYS A 552 25.84 -44.43 -16.14
CA LYS A 552 27.01 -45.31 -16.26
C LYS A 552 27.89 -45.22 -15.00
N GLY A 553 28.25 -46.34 -14.37
CA GLY A 553 29.15 -46.38 -13.20
C GLY A 553 28.46 -46.58 -11.84
N CYS A 554 27.16 -46.88 -11.84
CA CYS A 554 26.29 -46.92 -10.65
C CYS A 554 25.70 -48.31 -10.37
N GLY A 555 26.53 -49.35 -10.51
CA GLY A 555 26.12 -50.74 -10.31
C GLY A 555 25.06 -51.25 -11.30
N SER A 556 24.49 -52.43 -11.02
CA SER A 556 23.38 -53.03 -11.78
C SER A 556 22.00 -52.54 -11.33
N ASP A 557 21.91 -51.85 -10.18
CA ASP A 557 20.68 -51.28 -9.62
C ASP A 557 20.45 -49.81 -10.06
N ASN A 558 21.32 -49.26 -10.93
CA ASN A 558 21.27 -47.90 -11.45
C ASN A 558 21.21 -46.80 -10.36
N LYS A 559 21.68 -47.10 -9.14
CA LYS A 559 21.69 -46.19 -7.99
C LYS A 559 23.13 -45.95 -7.54
N CYS A 560 23.67 -44.77 -7.84
CA CYS A 560 25.05 -44.42 -7.52
C CYS A 560 25.19 -44.19 -6.00
N ARG A 561 25.93 -45.06 -5.30
CA ARG A 561 26.19 -44.94 -3.86
C ARG A 561 27.63 -44.50 -3.59
N SER A 562 27.84 -43.26 -3.16
CA SER A 562 29.19 -42.73 -2.89
C SER A 562 29.68 -43.00 -1.46
N ASN A 563 30.99 -42.86 -1.23
CA ASN A 563 31.60 -42.95 0.11
C ASN A 563 32.67 -41.85 0.33
N LEU A 564 32.25 -40.59 0.25
CA LEU A 564 33.14 -39.45 0.46
C LEU A 564 33.59 -39.34 1.93
N LYS A 565 34.89 -39.21 2.17
CA LYS A 565 35.51 -38.96 3.48
C LYS A 565 36.46 -37.78 3.43
N VAL A 566 36.42 -36.90 4.42
CA VAL A 566 37.21 -35.65 4.49
C VAL A 566 38.15 -35.67 5.71
N THR A 567 39.40 -35.23 5.52
CA THR A 567 40.42 -35.07 6.58
C THR A 567 41.13 -33.71 6.44
N TYR A 568 41.68 -33.15 7.52
CA TYR A 568 42.25 -31.79 7.52
C TYR A 568 43.49 -31.61 8.40
N ARG A 569 44.34 -30.61 8.08
CA ARG A 569 45.51 -30.18 8.91
C ARG A 569 45.79 -28.68 8.79
N TYR A 570 46.08 -27.99 9.91
CA TYR A 570 46.47 -26.58 9.93
C TYR A 570 47.98 -26.37 9.80
N GLY A 571 48.40 -25.38 9.01
CA GLY A 571 49.80 -25.05 8.82
C GLY A 571 50.05 -23.65 8.30
N GLN A 572 51.33 -23.36 8.05
CA GLN A 572 51.82 -22.14 7.44
C GLN A 572 52.42 -22.48 6.08
N LYS A 573 52.07 -21.68 5.08
CA LYS A 573 52.68 -21.70 3.75
C LYS A 573 53.17 -20.29 3.43
N THR A 574 54.48 -20.11 3.33
CA THR A 574 55.12 -18.81 3.03
C THR A 574 55.31 -18.69 1.53
N SER A 575 54.99 -17.54 0.93
CA SER A 575 54.99 -17.32 -0.54
C SER A 575 56.32 -17.60 -1.28
N GLN A 576 57.41 -17.93 -0.59
CA GLN A 576 58.73 -18.18 -1.19
C GLN A 576 59.18 -19.64 -1.20
N GLN A 577 58.50 -20.55 -0.49
CA GLN A 577 58.85 -21.97 -0.45
C GLN A 577 57.55 -22.77 -0.40
N ASP A 578 57.24 -23.57 -1.42
CA ASP A 578 56.03 -24.41 -1.54
C ASP A 578 55.85 -25.48 -0.43
N LYS A 579 56.62 -25.38 0.66
CA LYS A 579 56.63 -26.31 1.78
C LYS A 579 55.56 -25.94 2.81
N PHE A 580 54.54 -26.77 2.93
CA PHE A 580 53.58 -26.71 4.02
C PHE A 580 54.26 -27.09 5.34
N THR A 581 54.18 -26.20 6.35
CA THR A 581 54.70 -26.46 7.69
C THR A 581 53.54 -26.53 8.69
N PRO A 582 53.29 -27.68 9.35
CA PRO A 582 52.17 -27.79 10.28
C PRO A 582 52.38 -26.89 11.50
N LEU A 583 51.28 -26.35 12.05
CA LEU A 583 51.33 -25.56 13.29
C LEU A 583 51.81 -26.41 14.48
N LYS A 584 52.42 -25.75 15.47
CA LYS A 584 52.80 -26.42 16.72
C LYS A 584 51.54 -26.88 17.46
N MET A 585 51.56 -28.11 17.96
CA MET A 585 50.46 -28.67 18.75
C MET A 585 50.63 -28.30 20.23
N GLU A 586 49.54 -27.90 20.87
CA GLU A 586 49.46 -27.72 22.32
C GLU A 586 48.37 -28.67 22.86
N GLY A 587 48.80 -29.86 23.30
CA GLY A 587 47.88 -30.99 23.54
C GLY A 587 47.40 -31.59 22.21
N ASP A 588 46.08 -31.71 22.05
CA ASP A 588 45.42 -32.30 20.86
C ASP A 588 44.93 -31.23 19.84
N MET A 589 45.33 -29.96 20.02
CA MET A 589 44.93 -28.84 19.15
C MET A 589 46.12 -28.01 18.65
N PRO A 590 46.08 -27.50 17.40
CA PRO A 590 47.10 -26.61 16.87
C PRO A 590 47.00 -25.20 17.46
N LEU A 591 48.14 -24.58 17.78
CA LEU A 591 48.23 -23.22 18.33
C LEU A 591 48.57 -22.17 17.25
N MET A 592 47.74 -21.13 17.18
CA MET A 592 47.84 -19.99 16.28
C MET A 592 48.30 -18.72 17.02
N SER A 593 49.43 -18.14 16.59
CA SER A 593 49.98 -16.89 17.17
C SER A 593 49.89 -15.72 16.18
N LEU A 594 49.29 -14.61 16.60
CA LEU A 594 48.89 -13.49 15.73
C LEU A 594 49.79 -12.25 15.78
N SER A 595 50.99 -12.36 16.35
CA SER A 595 51.89 -11.21 16.52
C SER A 595 52.26 -10.52 15.19
N ASP A 596 52.55 -11.29 14.13
CA ASP A 596 53.03 -10.77 12.84
C ASP A 596 52.45 -11.44 11.58
N GLN A 597 51.58 -12.44 11.73
CA GLN A 597 51.12 -13.26 10.60
C GLN A 597 49.84 -12.71 9.97
N LYS A 598 49.80 -12.59 8.64
CA LYS A 598 48.60 -12.14 7.90
C LYS A 598 47.69 -13.29 7.48
N ASN A 599 48.24 -14.42 7.04
CA ASN A 599 47.49 -15.55 6.48
C ASN A 599 47.95 -16.92 7.04
N ILE A 600 47.04 -17.90 7.05
CA ILE A 600 47.23 -19.29 7.52
C ILE A 600 46.69 -20.26 6.47
N ALA A 601 47.21 -21.49 6.40
CA ALA A 601 46.79 -22.51 5.44
C ALA A 601 46.07 -23.70 6.11
N LEU A 602 45.01 -24.20 5.48
CA LEU A 602 44.29 -25.42 5.85
C LEU A 602 44.44 -26.45 4.72
N GLU A 603 45.14 -27.55 4.98
CA GLU A 603 45.22 -28.74 4.11
C GLU A 603 43.92 -29.54 4.26
N VAL A 604 43.27 -29.89 3.14
CA VAL A 604 42.04 -30.68 3.08
C VAL A 604 42.24 -31.84 2.11
N THR A 605 41.95 -33.06 2.56
CA THR A 605 42.07 -34.29 1.76
C THR A 605 40.75 -35.04 1.74
N VAL A 606 40.28 -35.40 0.55
CA VAL A 606 39.01 -36.09 0.30
C VAL A 606 39.24 -37.43 -0.42
N THR A 607 38.57 -38.49 0.02
CA THR A 607 38.64 -39.83 -0.60
C THR A 607 37.26 -40.40 -0.91
N ASN A 608 37.12 -41.16 -2.00
CA ASN A 608 35.92 -41.95 -2.35
C ASN A 608 36.24 -43.44 -2.41
N GLU A 609 36.68 -44.02 -1.28
CA GLU A 609 37.06 -45.43 -1.22
C GLU A 609 35.84 -46.34 -1.08
N LYS A 610 35.77 -47.43 -1.86
CA LYS A 610 34.71 -48.46 -1.72
C LYS A 610 33.27 -47.96 -1.95
N GLY A 611 33.09 -46.91 -2.76
CA GLY A 611 31.80 -46.45 -3.27
C GLY A 611 31.75 -46.46 -4.81
N ASP A 612 30.59 -46.17 -5.39
CA ASP A 612 30.43 -45.87 -6.81
C ASP A 612 30.97 -44.47 -7.15
N ASP A 613 30.89 -44.10 -8.43
CA ASP A 613 31.23 -42.77 -8.91
C ASP A 613 30.34 -41.70 -8.24
N ALA A 614 30.97 -40.68 -7.65
CA ALA A 614 30.29 -39.57 -6.98
C ALA A 614 30.14 -38.38 -7.95
N TYR A 615 28.92 -38.14 -8.41
CA TYR A 615 28.62 -37.00 -9.29
C TYR A 615 28.50 -35.70 -8.50
N GLU A 616 28.90 -34.61 -9.14
CA GLU A 616 28.95 -33.25 -8.54
C GLU A 616 29.58 -33.22 -7.14
N ALA A 617 30.63 -34.02 -6.94
CA ALA A 617 31.30 -34.09 -5.65
C ALA A 617 32.04 -32.79 -5.35
N SER A 618 31.72 -32.17 -4.22
CA SER A 618 32.33 -30.93 -3.77
C SER A 618 32.49 -30.90 -2.24
N VAL A 619 33.34 -30.00 -1.75
CA VAL A 619 33.45 -29.69 -0.31
C VAL A 619 33.18 -28.21 -0.11
N ILE A 620 32.22 -27.91 0.76
CA ILE A 620 31.90 -26.56 1.19
C ILE A 620 32.61 -26.30 2.52
N ALA A 621 33.53 -25.35 2.53
CA ALA A 621 34.17 -24.83 3.72
C ALA A 621 33.41 -23.59 4.22
N SER A 622 32.77 -23.69 5.38
CA SER A 622 32.12 -22.58 6.07
C SER A 622 33.09 -21.94 7.06
N LEU A 623 33.51 -20.72 6.75
CA LEU A 623 34.49 -19.96 7.50
C LEU A 623 33.79 -19.06 8.54
N PRO A 624 34.25 -19.04 9.80
CA PRO A 624 33.72 -18.13 10.80
C PRO A 624 34.09 -16.69 10.44
N ARG A 625 33.33 -15.69 10.94
CA ARG A 625 33.59 -14.26 10.67
C ARG A 625 34.99 -13.78 11.06
N SER A 626 35.69 -14.55 11.90
CA SER A 626 37.07 -14.27 12.29
C SER A 626 38.11 -14.61 11.20
N LEU A 627 37.76 -15.45 10.22
CA LEU A 627 38.61 -15.89 9.12
C LEU A 627 38.01 -15.52 7.77
N SER A 628 38.85 -15.09 6.82
CA SER A 628 38.41 -14.74 5.45
C SER A 628 39.10 -15.62 4.40
N TYR A 629 38.37 -16.10 3.40
CA TYR A 629 38.99 -16.80 2.26
C TYR A 629 39.94 -15.88 1.48
N SER A 630 41.15 -16.36 1.15
CA SER A 630 42.13 -15.62 0.35
C SER A 630 42.39 -16.28 -1.01
N SER A 631 42.78 -17.56 -1.03
CA SER A 631 43.08 -18.31 -2.26
C SER A 631 43.13 -19.82 -1.99
N TYR A 632 43.31 -20.63 -3.04
CA TYR A 632 43.53 -22.08 -2.92
C TYR A 632 44.71 -22.55 -3.76
N PHE A 633 45.27 -23.70 -3.39
CA PHE A 633 46.30 -24.41 -4.15
C PHE A 633 45.98 -25.91 -4.18
N PRO A 634 45.78 -26.54 -5.35
CA PRO A 634 45.63 -28.00 -5.43
C PRO A 634 46.99 -28.71 -5.38
N ASP A 635 47.05 -29.92 -4.82
CA ASP A 635 48.26 -30.75 -4.77
C ASP A 635 48.47 -31.52 -6.10
N ASN A 636 47.37 -31.91 -6.76
CA ASN A 636 47.36 -32.52 -8.09
C ASN A 636 46.88 -31.51 -9.14
N GLU A 637 47.65 -31.30 -10.21
CA GLU A 637 47.27 -30.37 -11.29
C GLU A 637 45.90 -30.73 -11.91
N GLY A 638 44.95 -29.80 -11.80
CA GLY A 638 43.72 -29.79 -12.59
C GLY A 638 42.51 -30.57 -12.04
N GLN A 639 42.61 -31.24 -10.89
CA GLN A 639 41.49 -32.04 -10.37
C GLN A 639 40.52 -31.25 -9.46
N VAL A 640 41.01 -30.21 -8.76
CA VAL A 640 40.22 -29.44 -7.79
C VAL A 640 40.17 -27.97 -8.16
N THR A 641 38.97 -27.39 -8.21
CA THR A 641 38.76 -25.95 -8.43
C THR A 641 37.95 -25.38 -7.27
N CYS A 642 38.48 -24.38 -6.57
CA CYS A 642 37.77 -23.70 -5.49
C CYS A 642 37.32 -22.29 -5.90
N SER A 643 36.07 -21.96 -5.59
CA SER A 643 35.51 -20.62 -5.71
C SER A 643 34.93 -20.18 -4.35
N ALA A 644 35.03 -18.89 -4.03
CA ALA A 644 34.47 -18.34 -2.81
C ALA A 644 33.38 -17.32 -3.12
N ASN A 645 32.42 -17.18 -2.20
CA ASN A 645 31.38 -16.17 -2.30
C ASN A 645 31.96 -14.75 -2.19
N THR A 646 31.17 -13.73 -2.57
CA THR A 646 31.57 -12.32 -2.51
C THR A 646 32.06 -11.86 -1.15
N ASN A 647 31.56 -12.45 -0.06
CA ASN A 647 31.92 -12.13 1.32
C ASN A 647 33.09 -12.97 1.86
N GLY A 648 33.60 -13.96 1.11
CA GLY A 648 34.68 -14.86 1.52
C GLY A 648 34.37 -15.76 2.72
N THR A 649 33.10 -15.94 3.09
CA THR A 649 32.65 -16.77 4.23
C THR A 649 32.37 -18.22 3.85
N LEU A 650 32.09 -18.49 2.58
CA LEU A 650 31.83 -19.83 2.05
C LEU A 650 32.73 -20.05 0.85
N ALA A 651 33.52 -21.12 0.90
CA ALA A 651 34.36 -21.56 -0.21
C ALA A 651 33.94 -22.96 -0.66
N THR A 652 33.58 -23.10 -1.93
CA THR A 652 33.16 -24.35 -2.55
C THR A 652 34.28 -24.88 -3.44
N CYS A 653 34.74 -26.09 -3.15
CA CYS A 653 35.79 -26.77 -3.90
C CYS A 653 35.21 -27.96 -4.66
N GLU A 654 35.17 -27.89 -5.99
CA GLU A 654 34.74 -28.97 -6.88
C GLU A 654 35.86 -30.01 -7.01
N LEU A 655 35.55 -31.30 -6.78
CA LEU A 655 36.54 -32.41 -6.81
C LEU A 655 36.59 -33.15 -8.15
N GLY A 656 35.65 -32.85 -9.05
CA GLY A 656 35.47 -33.50 -10.35
C GLY A 656 34.07 -34.10 -10.53
N ASN A 657 33.63 -34.26 -11.78
CA ASN A 657 32.30 -34.76 -12.12
C ASN A 657 32.33 -35.78 -13.28
N PRO A 658 32.30 -37.11 -13.01
CA PRO A 658 32.23 -37.73 -11.68
C PRO A 658 33.58 -37.76 -10.95
N PHE A 659 33.55 -37.71 -9.63
CA PHE A 659 34.66 -38.09 -8.75
C PHE A 659 34.69 -39.61 -8.62
N LYS A 660 35.62 -40.21 -9.35
CA LYS A 660 35.65 -41.65 -9.62
C LYS A 660 35.78 -42.50 -8.34
N PHE A 661 35.30 -43.73 -8.41
CA PHE A 661 35.54 -44.72 -7.37
C PHE A 661 37.04 -44.87 -7.07
N ASN A 662 37.39 -45.03 -5.78
CA ASN A 662 38.77 -45.16 -5.27
C ASN A 662 39.72 -44.01 -5.67
N SER A 663 39.21 -42.79 -5.85
CA SER A 663 40.03 -41.60 -6.08
C SER A 663 40.25 -40.78 -4.80
N GLN A 664 41.35 -40.02 -4.78
CA GLN A 664 41.76 -39.13 -3.69
C GLN A 664 42.16 -37.76 -4.24
N ALA A 665 41.77 -36.69 -3.56
CA ALA A 665 42.12 -35.31 -3.90
C ALA A 665 42.58 -34.54 -2.65
N THR A 666 43.70 -33.81 -2.77
CA THR A 666 44.23 -32.95 -1.70
C THR A 666 44.39 -31.52 -2.21
N PHE A 667 43.99 -30.54 -1.41
CA PHE A 667 44.11 -29.11 -1.72
C PHE A 667 44.27 -28.28 -0.45
N TYR A 668 44.79 -27.06 -0.60
CA TYR A 668 45.08 -26.14 0.50
C TYR A 668 44.24 -24.87 0.37
N LEU A 669 43.57 -24.47 1.45
CA LEU A 669 42.84 -23.21 1.56
C LEU A 669 43.68 -22.17 2.31
N ILE A 670 43.89 -21.00 1.73
CA ILE A 670 44.60 -19.88 2.36
C ILE A 670 43.58 -18.93 3.00
N LEU A 671 43.76 -18.64 4.29
CA LEU A 671 42.82 -17.94 5.15
C LEU A 671 43.46 -16.68 5.75
N GLY A 672 42.79 -15.54 5.66
CA GLY A 672 43.16 -14.29 6.31
C GLY A 672 42.71 -14.25 7.76
N THR A 673 43.53 -13.66 8.64
CA THR A 673 43.34 -13.65 10.10
C THR A 673 42.88 -12.29 10.66
N ALA A 674 42.50 -11.36 9.79
CA ALA A 674 42.19 -9.98 10.18
C ALA A 674 40.95 -9.84 11.09
N GLY A 675 40.02 -10.81 11.09
CA GLY A 675 38.80 -10.78 11.89
C GLY A 675 38.94 -11.36 13.31
N ILE A 676 40.12 -11.82 13.73
CA ILE A 676 40.33 -12.43 15.04
C ILE A 676 40.43 -11.34 16.13
N SER A 677 39.69 -11.51 17.23
CA SER A 677 39.60 -10.56 18.36
C SER A 677 40.17 -11.16 19.67
N PHE A 678 40.35 -10.36 20.74
CA PHE A 678 40.83 -10.85 22.05
C PHE A 678 39.96 -11.92 22.70
N ASN A 679 38.67 -11.93 22.39
CA ASN A 679 37.72 -12.90 22.93
C ASN A 679 37.77 -14.24 22.20
N THR A 680 38.42 -14.29 21.03
CA THR A 680 38.53 -15.50 20.23
C THR A 680 39.66 -16.37 20.78
N THR A 681 39.30 -17.38 21.57
CA THR A 681 40.25 -18.37 22.11
C THR A 681 40.44 -19.56 21.18
N GLU A 682 39.43 -19.87 20.36
CA GLU A 682 39.44 -20.94 19.36
C GLU A 682 38.76 -20.51 18.06
N VAL A 683 39.18 -21.12 16.94
CA VAL A 683 38.54 -20.98 15.64
C VAL A 683 38.13 -22.36 15.12
N GLU A 684 36.95 -22.42 14.51
CA GLU A 684 36.35 -23.64 13.98
C GLU A 684 35.89 -23.43 12.54
N ILE A 685 36.25 -24.34 11.63
CA ILE A 685 35.82 -24.33 10.22
C ILE A 685 35.02 -25.62 9.97
N ASP A 686 33.78 -25.47 9.51
CA ASP A 686 32.94 -26.61 9.13
C ASP A 686 33.22 -27.00 7.67
N LEU A 687 33.76 -28.21 7.46
CA LEU A 687 33.98 -28.81 6.14
C LEU A 687 32.83 -29.78 5.84
N LYS A 688 31.90 -29.36 4.98
CA LYS A 688 30.74 -30.16 4.57
C LYS A 688 30.98 -30.77 3.18
N PRO A 689 31.16 -32.09 3.05
CA PRO A 689 31.16 -32.72 1.74
C PRO A 689 29.72 -32.77 1.17
N GLU A 690 29.57 -32.57 -0.13
CA GLU A 690 28.31 -32.63 -0.88
C GLU A 690 28.47 -33.44 -2.17
N THR A 691 27.42 -34.16 -2.55
CA THR A 691 27.32 -34.92 -3.80
C THR A 691 25.85 -35.19 -4.11
N THR A 692 25.51 -35.31 -5.38
CA THR A 692 24.18 -35.75 -5.85
C THR A 692 24.00 -37.27 -5.80
N SER A 693 25.07 -38.02 -5.51
CA SER A 693 25.03 -39.48 -5.32
C SER A 693 24.51 -39.86 -3.93
N THR A 694 23.93 -41.05 -3.80
CA THR A 694 23.29 -41.48 -2.54
C THR A 694 24.33 -41.86 -1.48
N GLN A 695 24.29 -41.20 -0.30
CA GLN A 695 25.16 -41.55 0.84
C GLN A 695 24.50 -41.16 2.17
N GLU A 696 24.18 -42.16 3.01
CA GLU A 696 23.40 -41.96 4.26
C GLU A 696 24.19 -41.29 5.40
N ASN A 697 25.53 -41.33 5.38
CA ASN A 697 26.40 -40.93 6.49
C ASN A 697 27.32 -39.73 6.17
N LEU A 698 26.84 -38.77 5.37
CA LEU A 698 27.63 -37.60 4.96
C LEU A 698 27.58 -36.49 6.04
N LYS A 699 28.42 -36.62 7.08
CA LYS A 699 28.47 -35.66 8.20
C LYS A 699 29.56 -34.59 7.99
N PRO A 700 29.34 -33.33 8.42
CA PRO A 700 30.38 -32.30 8.40
C PRO A 700 31.57 -32.64 9.31
N VAL A 701 32.78 -32.28 8.88
CA VAL A 701 34.01 -32.40 9.66
C VAL A 701 34.41 -31.02 10.20
N LYS A 702 34.60 -30.92 11.52
CA LYS A 702 34.91 -29.65 12.23
C LYS A 702 36.41 -29.49 12.43
N ALA A 703 37.03 -28.56 11.73
CA ALA A 703 38.44 -28.22 11.91
C ALA A 703 38.65 -27.17 12.99
N LYS A 704 39.31 -27.50 14.10
CA LYS A 704 39.51 -26.63 15.27
C LYS A 704 40.98 -26.22 15.50
N ALA A 705 41.22 -24.98 15.95
CA ALA A 705 42.54 -24.46 16.35
C ALA A 705 42.44 -23.41 17.49
N LYS A 706 43.45 -23.32 18.37
CA LYS A 706 43.54 -22.33 19.47
C LYS A 706 44.26 -21.04 19.06
N VAL A 707 43.92 -19.90 19.66
CA VAL A 707 44.43 -18.55 19.31
C VAL A 707 45.10 -17.84 20.50
N ALA A 708 46.23 -17.14 20.27
CA ALA A 708 46.92 -16.28 21.25
C ALA A 708 47.34 -14.89 20.69
N ILE A 709 47.14 -13.78 21.45
CA ILE A 709 47.33 -12.36 21.04
C ILE A 709 48.14 -11.54 22.09
N ALA A 710 48.98 -10.57 21.68
CA ALA A 710 49.81 -9.68 22.55
C ALA A 710 49.62 -8.15 22.27
N LEU A 711 49.72 -7.24 23.29
CA LEU A 711 49.32 -5.79 23.26
C LEU A 711 50.44 -4.75 23.58
N GLN A 712 50.34 -3.49 23.07
CA GLN A 712 51.31 -2.37 23.27
C GLN A 712 50.63 -0.97 23.48
N LEU A 713 50.80 -0.25 24.64
CA LEU A 713 50.06 1.00 25.04
C LEU A 713 50.95 2.17 25.60
N SER A 714 50.46 3.44 25.63
CA SER A 714 51.14 4.69 26.10
C SER A 714 50.24 5.71 26.87
N VAL A 715 50.74 6.51 27.84
CA VAL A 715 49.93 7.38 28.77
C VAL A 715 50.56 8.79 29.06
N SER A 716 49.74 9.86 29.21
CA SER A 716 50.11 11.27 29.51
C SER A 716 49.06 12.04 30.39
N GLY A 717 49.36 13.21 31.01
CA GLY A 717 48.42 13.94 31.91
C GLY A 717 48.78 15.39 32.32
N GLN A 718 47.78 16.24 32.65
CA GLN A 718 47.90 17.70 32.94
C GLN A 718 46.78 18.26 33.87
N ALA A 719 47.02 19.36 34.62
CA ALA A 719 46.02 20.05 35.47
C ALA A 719 45.66 21.47 34.97
N HIS A 720 44.39 21.88 35.11
CA HIS A 720 43.83 23.17 34.69
C HIS A 720 42.90 23.79 35.77
N PRO A 721 43.08 25.07 36.16
CA PRO A 721 44.29 25.85 35.90
C PRO A 721 45.50 25.19 36.59
N SER A 722 46.70 25.34 36.03
CA SER A 722 47.93 24.83 36.65
C SER A 722 48.32 25.59 37.93
N GLN A 723 47.67 26.74 38.15
CA GLN A 723 47.78 27.58 39.34
C GLN A 723 46.38 27.84 39.92
N ALA A 724 46.17 27.59 41.21
CA ALA A 724 44.89 27.82 41.89
C ALA A 724 45.06 28.81 43.04
N TYR A 725 44.03 29.62 43.33
CA TYR A 725 44.06 30.59 44.43
C TYR A 725 43.11 30.21 45.56
N PHE A 726 43.43 30.55 46.82
CA PHE A 726 42.53 30.33 47.96
C PHE A 726 42.19 31.64 48.70
N THR A 727 40.90 31.79 49.06
CA THR A 727 40.29 32.91 49.79
C THR A 727 39.08 32.47 50.61
N GLY A 728 38.64 33.32 51.54
CA GLY A 728 37.42 33.13 52.33
C GLY A 728 37.67 33.09 53.84
N GLU A 729 36.62 32.79 54.59
CA GLU A 729 36.69 32.55 56.03
C GLU A 729 36.84 31.05 56.32
N VAL A 730 37.44 30.71 57.47
CA VAL A 730 37.59 29.30 57.88
C VAL A 730 36.22 28.73 58.24
N LYS A 731 35.70 27.84 57.38
CA LYS A 731 34.48 27.07 57.64
C LYS A 731 34.85 25.62 57.92
N GLY A 732 34.27 25.03 58.96
CA GLY A 732 34.42 23.60 59.27
C GLY A 732 33.64 22.71 58.30
N GLU A 733 34.01 21.43 58.22
CA GLU A 733 33.40 20.43 57.32
C GLU A 733 31.87 20.36 57.44
N ALA A 734 31.32 20.36 58.66
CA ALA A 734 29.88 20.31 58.91
C ALA A 734 29.11 21.57 58.47
N ALA A 735 29.81 22.69 58.24
CA ALA A 735 29.21 23.95 57.79
C ALA A 735 29.19 24.09 56.25
N MET A 736 29.86 23.20 55.51
CA MET A 736 29.89 23.21 54.05
C MET A 736 28.57 22.66 53.50
N LYS A 737 27.85 23.45 52.69
CA LYS A 737 26.56 23.02 52.10
C LYS A 737 26.57 23.07 50.57
N VAL A 738 27.32 24.00 49.98
CA VAL A 738 27.43 24.13 48.51
C VAL A 738 28.87 23.98 48.03
N GLU A 739 29.07 23.57 46.78
CA GLU A 739 30.40 23.35 46.19
C GLU A 739 31.33 24.58 46.30
N SER A 740 30.78 25.79 46.17
CA SER A 740 31.55 27.03 46.31
C SER A 740 32.06 27.32 47.73
N ASP A 741 31.51 26.66 48.76
CA ASP A 741 32.00 26.84 50.14
C ASP A 741 33.39 26.20 50.37
N ILE A 742 33.76 25.17 49.59
CA ILE A 742 35.05 24.48 49.74
C ILE A 742 36.22 25.34 49.24
N GLY A 743 36.10 25.89 48.04
CA GLY A 743 37.14 26.69 47.41
C GLY A 743 37.20 26.59 45.88
N SER A 744 38.39 26.85 45.33
CA SER A 744 38.61 26.99 43.89
C SER A 744 38.49 25.67 43.13
N ALA A 745 37.87 25.70 41.94
CA ALA A 745 37.70 24.55 41.07
C ALA A 745 38.97 24.21 40.28
N ILE A 746 39.32 22.94 40.21
CA ILE A 746 40.51 22.42 39.53
C ILE A 746 40.17 21.13 38.78
N THR A 747 40.58 21.05 37.51
CA THR A 747 40.34 19.90 36.64
C THR A 747 41.65 19.24 36.21
N HIS A 748 41.76 17.92 36.34
CA HIS A 748 42.92 17.14 35.89
C HIS A 748 42.54 16.28 34.68
N HIS A 749 43.32 16.31 33.61
CA HIS A 749 43.13 15.54 32.37
C HIS A 749 44.22 14.47 32.19
N PHE A 750 43.85 13.24 31.82
CA PHE A 750 44.74 12.11 31.57
C PHE A 750 44.47 11.51 30.18
N ARG A 751 45.47 11.38 29.32
CA ARG A 751 45.33 10.88 27.94
C ARG A 751 46.09 9.56 27.72
N ILE A 752 45.42 8.54 27.20
CA ILE A 752 45.92 7.18 26.94
C ILE A 752 45.86 6.88 25.42
N ILE A 753 46.88 6.20 24.87
CA ILE A 753 47.05 5.90 23.43
C ILE A 753 47.43 4.42 23.21
N ASN A 754 46.77 3.71 22.28
CA ASN A 754 47.12 2.36 21.84
C ASN A 754 48.05 2.37 20.61
N LEU A 755 49.21 1.69 20.67
CA LEU A 755 50.21 1.64 19.58
C LEU A 755 50.10 0.37 18.71
N GLY A 756 49.36 -0.65 19.17
CA GLY A 756 49.13 -1.89 18.45
C GLY A 756 48.04 -1.78 17.37
N ARG A 757 47.47 -2.91 16.96
CA ARG A 757 46.27 -2.89 16.09
C ARG A 757 45.13 -2.16 16.80
N ARG A 758 44.28 -1.48 16.02
CA ARG A 758 43.05 -0.86 16.53
C ARG A 758 42.12 -1.97 17.00
N LEU A 759 41.74 -1.93 18.26
CA LEU A 759 41.07 -3.04 18.94
C LEU A 759 39.87 -2.44 19.67
N THR A 760 38.68 -2.92 19.32
CA THR A 760 37.41 -2.38 19.80
C THR A 760 37.14 -2.70 21.27
N ASP A 761 37.83 -3.70 21.84
CA ASP A 761 37.79 -4.05 23.26
C ASP A 761 39.16 -4.61 23.70
N LEU A 762 39.81 -3.98 24.67
CA LEU A 762 41.10 -4.40 25.24
C LEU A 762 40.93 -5.28 26.49
N GLY A 763 39.69 -5.65 26.85
CA GLY A 763 39.41 -6.43 28.05
C GLY A 763 39.69 -5.65 29.35
N THR A 764 40.24 -6.33 30.36
CA THR A 764 40.38 -5.84 31.76
C THR A 764 41.55 -4.87 31.98
N ALA A 765 41.84 -3.99 31.01
CA ALA A 765 42.84 -2.95 31.23
C ALA A 765 42.31 -1.89 32.22
N THR A 766 43.04 -1.63 33.31
CA THR A 766 42.63 -0.67 34.35
C THR A 766 43.70 0.40 34.58
N LEU A 767 43.29 1.66 34.62
CA LEU A 767 44.13 2.79 35.01
C LEU A 767 44.03 3.01 36.52
N ASN A 768 45.16 3.01 37.23
CA ASN A 768 45.21 3.32 38.67
C ASN A 768 45.79 4.73 38.89
N ILE A 769 45.07 5.57 39.65
CA ILE A 769 45.40 6.97 39.94
C ILE A 769 45.57 7.16 41.45
N GLY A 770 46.76 7.55 41.93
CA GLY A 770 46.96 7.90 43.35
C GLY A 770 46.49 9.31 43.69
N TRP A 771 45.40 9.50 44.42
CA TRP A 771 44.76 10.80 44.70
C TRP A 771 45.01 11.32 46.14
N PRO A 772 45.68 12.48 46.35
CA PRO A 772 46.01 13.08 47.63
C PRO A 772 44.80 13.78 48.24
N LYS A 773 44.21 13.11 49.24
CA LYS A 773 42.98 13.53 49.89
C LYS A 773 43.26 14.39 51.13
N TYR A 774 44.19 13.95 51.97
CA TYR A 774 44.51 14.60 53.24
C TYR A 774 45.99 14.94 53.38
N THR A 775 46.30 15.90 54.24
CA THR A 775 47.66 16.08 54.78
C THR A 775 47.98 14.94 55.75
N ALA A 776 49.26 14.73 56.08
CA ALA A 776 49.67 13.80 57.14
C ALA A 776 49.01 14.05 58.53
N GLN A 777 48.40 15.22 58.73
CA GLN A 777 47.71 15.62 59.96
C GLN A 777 46.18 15.46 59.86
N GLY A 778 45.67 14.88 58.79
CA GLY A 778 44.24 14.61 58.59
C GLY A 778 43.41 15.81 58.10
N LYS A 779 44.04 16.88 57.58
CA LYS A 779 43.30 18.03 57.00
C LYS A 779 43.10 17.85 55.49
N TRP A 780 41.95 18.26 54.95
CA TRP A 780 41.58 18.14 53.53
C TRP A 780 42.51 18.91 52.59
N LEU A 781 42.88 18.31 51.45
CA LEU A 781 43.69 18.93 50.38
C LEU A 781 42.86 19.16 49.10
N LEU A 782 42.59 18.09 48.36
CA LEU A 782 41.77 18.10 47.16
C LEU A 782 40.52 17.25 47.37
N TYR A 783 39.38 17.89 47.18
CA TYR A 783 38.08 17.24 47.24
C TYR A 783 37.62 16.86 45.83
N LEU A 784 37.36 15.58 45.59
CA LEU A 784 36.95 15.09 44.28
C LEU A 784 35.42 15.24 44.10
N MET A 785 34.99 16.05 43.13
CA MET A 785 33.58 16.32 42.86
C MET A 785 32.98 15.30 41.89
N LYS A 786 33.64 15.07 40.75
CA LYS A 786 33.18 14.12 39.73
C LYS A 786 34.32 13.67 38.83
N ILE A 787 34.16 12.50 38.23
CA ILE A 787 35.05 11.97 37.18
C ILE A 787 34.24 11.88 35.89
N SER A 788 34.83 12.31 34.77
CA SER A 788 34.27 12.19 33.43
C SER A 788 35.30 11.60 32.48
N SER A 789 34.85 11.00 31.39
CA SER A 789 35.72 10.43 30.35
C SER A 789 35.22 10.77 28.96
N THR A 790 36.15 10.82 28.01
CA THR A 790 35.89 10.93 26.57
C THR A 790 36.75 9.90 25.82
N GLY A 791 36.19 9.25 24.81
CA GLY A 791 36.89 8.22 24.02
C GLY A 791 36.95 6.83 24.66
N VAL A 792 36.25 6.61 25.78
CA VAL A 792 35.95 5.30 26.38
C VAL A 792 34.48 5.26 26.78
N ASP A 793 33.91 4.06 26.83
CA ASP A 793 32.54 3.85 27.30
C ASP A 793 32.40 4.22 28.79
N HIS A 794 31.16 4.34 29.29
CA HIS A 794 30.83 4.83 30.64
C HIS A 794 31.80 4.33 31.73
N ILE A 795 32.64 5.23 32.24
CA ILE A 795 33.68 4.89 33.20
C ILE A 795 33.15 4.97 34.63
N GLU A 796 33.04 3.82 35.29
CA GLU A 796 32.76 3.76 36.72
C GLU A 796 34.04 3.44 37.49
N CYS A 797 34.69 4.47 38.01
CA CYS A 797 35.88 4.30 38.82
C CYS A 797 35.54 3.85 40.25
N THR A 798 36.43 3.08 40.88
CA THR A 798 36.28 2.58 42.25
C THR A 798 37.39 3.14 43.16
N PRO A 799 37.11 3.46 44.44
CA PRO A 799 35.82 3.37 45.17
C PRO A 799 34.87 4.53 44.84
N LYS A 800 33.56 4.26 44.72
CA LYS A 800 32.53 5.30 44.44
C LYS A 800 32.35 6.26 45.62
N ASP A 801 32.54 5.79 46.85
CA ASP A 801 32.36 6.56 48.08
C ASP A 801 33.35 7.73 48.22
N GLU A 802 34.41 7.77 47.42
CA GLU A 802 35.38 8.86 47.37
C GLU A 802 34.92 10.05 46.51
N ILE A 803 33.91 9.85 45.66
CA ILE A 803 33.40 10.89 44.75
C ILE A 803 32.28 11.64 45.45
N ASN A 804 32.50 12.92 45.75
CA ASN A 804 31.56 13.81 46.43
C ASN A 804 30.92 13.20 47.70
N ASN A 805 31.75 12.67 48.61
CA ASN A 805 31.29 11.98 49.82
C ASN A 805 30.41 12.84 50.75
N LEU A 806 30.59 14.17 50.77
CA LEU A 806 29.76 15.12 51.52
C LEU A 806 28.43 15.44 50.83
N ARG A 807 28.15 14.85 49.66
CA ARG A 807 26.92 15.03 48.87
C ARG A 807 26.58 16.51 48.64
N LEU A 808 27.59 17.32 48.34
CA LEU A 808 27.44 18.74 48.12
C LEU A 808 26.81 18.99 46.75
N GLU A 809 25.83 19.88 46.70
CA GLU A 809 25.18 20.26 45.44
C GLU A 809 26.08 21.25 44.66
N PRO A 810 26.22 21.06 43.33
CA PRO A 810 26.94 22.00 42.49
C PRO A 810 26.17 23.32 42.36
N THR A 811 26.85 24.46 42.52
CA THR A 811 26.21 25.78 42.51
C THR A 811 25.61 26.08 41.13
N LYS A 812 24.28 26.21 41.05
CA LYS A 812 23.56 26.68 39.85
C LYS A 812 23.85 28.18 39.66
N SER A 813 24.82 28.53 38.80
CA SER A 813 25.08 29.92 38.43
C SER A 813 23.88 30.49 37.65
N ARG A 814 22.93 31.10 38.36
CA ARG A 814 21.94 32.00 37.77
C ARG A 814 22.64 33.32 37.42
N THR A 815 22.78 33.59 36.13
CA THR A 815 22.92 34.94 35.59
C THR A 815 21.70 35.77 36.02
N ARG A 816 21.84 36.58 37.07
CA ARG A 816 20.91 37.67 37.36
C ARG A 816 21.55 38.99 36.95
N ARG A 817 20.77 39.71 36.13
CA ARG A 817 21.05 40.97 35.44
C ARG A 817 21.66 42.03 36.37
N ALA A 818 22.64 42.77 35.88
CA ALA A 818 23.02 44.07 36.42
C ALA A 818 21.85 45.05 36.27
N VAL A 819 21.40 45.67 37.36
CA VAL A 819 21.08 47.10 37.44
C VAL A 819 21.25 47.55 38.91
N GLY A 820 22.07 48.59 39.13
CA GLY A 820 21.96 49.49 40.28
C GLY A 820 23.14 49.50 41.26
N ASN A 821 24.08 50.42 41.03
CA ASN A 821 25.21 50.81 41.89
C ASN A 821 24.84 51.05 43.36
N THR A 822 25.78 50.78 44.27
CA THR A 822 26.25 51.78 45.25
C THR A 822 27.63 51.40 45.76
N GLU A 823 28.57 52.36 45.65
CA GLU A 823 29.90 52.33 46.24
C GLU A 823 29.79 52.50 47.77
N GLU A 824 30.57 51.75 48.53
CA GLU A 824 31.03 52.18 49.85
C GLU A 824 32.54 52.01 49.94
N ASN A 825 33.19 53.14 50.21
CA ASN A 825 34.62 53.30 50.45
C ASN A 825 34.99 52.71 51.82
N GLU A 826 36.05 51.88 51.84
CA GLU A 826 36.94 51.84 53.01
C GLU A 826 38.40 51.90 52.53
N GLU A 827 39.09 52.94 52.98
CA GLU A 827 40.54 53.10 52.91
C GLU A 827 41.23 52.06 53.80
N GLY A 828 42.22 51.35 53.27
CA GLY A 828 43.03 50.40 54.04
C GLY A 828 44.21 49.86 53.25
N THR A 829 45.42 50.19 53.71
CA THR A 829 46.71 50.09 53.03
C THR A 829 47.20 48.66 52.78
N ILE A 830 47.73 48.41 51.59
CA ILE A 830 48.40 47.15 51.17
C ILE A 830 49.76 47.04 51.87
N SER A 831 49.94 46.03 52.75
CA SER A 831 51.28 45.58 53.15
C SER A 831 51.80 44.53 52.14
N ARG A 832 52.86 44.90 51.41
CA ARG A 832 53.69 44.00 50.59
C ARG A 832 54.18 42.82 51.44
N PHE A 833 53.66 41.61 51.20
CA PHE A 833 54.29 40.39 51.71
C PHE A 833 55.47 40.01 50.82
N SER A 834 56.65 40.10 51.45
CA SER A 834 57.96 39.64 51.00
C SER A 834 58.08 38.11 51.07
N GLU A 835 58.99 37.56 50.26
CA GLU A 835 59.47 36.18 50.08
C GLU A 835 59.01 35.06 51.05
N SER A 836 58.54 33.92 50.50
CA SER A 836 58.20 32.72 51.30
C SER A 836 58.51 31.38 50.59
N LYS A 837 58.93 30.38 51.39
CA LYS A 837 59.48 29.05 51.04
C LYS A 837 58.43 28.04 50.51
N SER A 838 58.80 27.11 49.60
CA SER A 838 57.92 26.02 49.08
C SER A 838 57.75 24.84 50.03
N LYS A 839 56.64 24.08 49.90
CA LYS A 839 56.53 22.68 50.37
C LYS A 839 55.80 21.81 49.32
N ILE A 840 56.37 20.66 48.95
CA ILE A 840 55.77 19.69 48.01
C ILE A 840 54.98 18.66 48.84
N LEU A 841 53.76 18.32 48.42
CA LEU A 841 52.96 17.26 49.03
C LEU A 841 52.62 16.22 47.95
N SER A 842 52.97 14.97 48.16
CA SER A 842 52.72 13.88 47.22
C SER A 842 52.28 12.63 47.98
N CYS A 843 51.75 11.64 47.26
CA CYS A 843 51.39 10.35 47.85
C CYS A 843 52.57 9.60 48.47
N GLU A 844 53.78 9.87 47.97
CA GLU A 844 55.02 9.29 48.47
C GLU A 844 55.64 10.14 49.60
N ASP A 845 55.38 11.46 49.61
CA ASP A 845 55.92 12.42 50.58
C ASP A 845 54.85 13.42 51.08
N GLY A 846 54.31 13.18 52.28
CA GLY A 846 53.60 14.18 53.09
C GLY A 846 52.07 14.27 52.94
N ALA A 847 51.45 13.59 51.97
CA ALA A 847 49.98 13.50 51.83
C ALA A 847 49.49 12.06 51.98
N GLN A 848 48.29 11.88 52.54
CA GLN A 848 47.57 10.60 52.54
C GLN A 848 46.72 10.49 51.27
N CYS A 849 46.99 9.46 50.46
CA CYS A 849 46.35 9.25 49.17
C CYS A 849 45.42 8.03 49.13
N VAL A 850 44.45 8.08 48.21
CA VAL A 850 43.56 6.97 47.86
C VAL A 850 43.76 6.60 46.40
N THR A 851 43.86 5.31 46.09
CA THR A 851 44.01 4.84 44.71
C THR A 851 42.65 4.69 44.04
N ILE A 852 42.41 5.49 43.01
CA ILE A 852 41.21 5.44 42.17
C ILE A 852 41.49 4.52 40.99
N LYS A 853 40.71 3.44 40.85
CA LYS A 853 40.84 2.47 39.75
C LYS A 853 39.75 2.69 38.71
N CYS A 854 40.13 2.98 37.48
CA CYS A 854 39.24 3.27 36.36
C CYS A 854 39.42 2.24 35.24
N PRO A 855 38.42 1.38 34.94
CA PRO A 855 38.51 0.40 33.86
C PRO A 855 38.41 1.08 32.48
N LEU A 856 39.33 0.76 31.56
CA LEU A 856 39.43 1.37 30.23
C LEU A 856 38.67 0.54 29.17
N ARG A 857 37.34 0.47 29.32
CA ARG A 857 36.48 -0.25 28.37
C ARG A 857 36.28 0.56 27.09
N GLY A 858 36.38 -0.10 25.93
CA GLY A 858 36.16 0.52 24.62
C GLY A 858 37.28 1.45 24.13
N LEU A 859 38.51 1.29 24.63
CA LEU A 859 39.66 2.09 24.19
C LEU A 859 40.15 1.63 22.79
N ASP A 860 39.69 2.31 21.73
CA ASP A 860 40.08 2.00 20.34
C ASP A 860 41.46 2.57 19.95
N SER A 861 41.66 3.87 20.17
CA SER A 861 42.91 4.57 19.83
C SER A 861 43.37 5.54 20.91
N ASN A 862 42.56 6.55 21.24
CA ASN A 862 42.87 7.59 22.22
C ASN A 862 41.72 7.77 23.22
N ALA A 863 42.00 7.85 24.51
CA ALA A 863 41.02 8.20 25.54
C ALA A 863 41.52 9.32 26.45
N VAL A 864 40.60 10.15 26.95
CA VAL A 864 40.89 11.20 27.93
C VAL A 864 39.98 11.08 29.15
N ILE A 865 40.56 10.96 30.34
CA ILE A 865 39.85 10.91 31.63
C ILE A 865 40.06 12.24 32.36
N THR A 866 38.97 12.86 32.82
CA THR A 866 38.96 14.18 33.48
C THR A 866 38.42 14.08 34.90
N LEU A 867 39.21 14.52 35.89
CA LEU A 867 38.81 14.59 37.31
C LEU A 867 38.52 16.04 37.68
N HIS A 868 37.28 16.33 38.06
CA HIS A 868 36.87 17.63 38.58
C HIS A 868 36.99 17.62 40.11
N SER A 869 37.77 18.57 40.64
CA SER A 869 38.09 18.66 42.05
C SER A 869 38.00 20.10 42.56
N ARG A 870 37.95 20.27 43.87
CA ARG A 870 37.96 21.56 44.57
C ARG A 870 39.12 21.59 45.55
N LEU A 871 39.81 22.72 45.62
CA LEU A 871 40.84 22.99 46.62
C LEU A 871 40.17 23.37 47.94
N TRP A 872 40.57 22.75 49.05
CA TRP A 872 39.97 23.03 50.36
C TRP A 872 40.56 24.28 51.03
N ASN A 873 39.98 25.45 50.76
CA ASN A 873 40.56 26.75 51.15
C ASN A 873 40.83 26.86 52.65
N SER A 874 39.95 26.36 53.53
CA SER A 874 40.10 26.50 54.99
C SER A 874 41.38 25.87 55.53
N THR A 875 41.84 24.75 54.96
CA THR A 875 43.11 24.12 55.33
C THR A 875 44.31 25.03 55.03
N PHE A 876 44.27 25.72 53.90
CA PHE A 876 45.34 26.62 53.47
C PHE A 876 45.29 27.99 54.18
N ILE A 877 44.11 28.43 54.64
CA ILE A 877 43.91 29.66 55.43
C ILE A 877 44.37 29.45 56.88
N GLU A 878 44.03 28.34 57.52
CA GLU A 878 44.47 28.03 58.90
C GLU A 878 46.00 27.86 59.00
N VAL A 879 46.64 27.37 57.93
CA VAL A 879 48.09 27.16 57.86
C VAL A 879 48.74 28.40 57.22
N THR A 880 48.46 29.58 57.77
CA THR A 880 48.95 30.87 57.26
C THR A 880 50.41 31.15 57.68
N LYS A 881 51.34 30.56 56.92
CA LYS A 881 52.67 31.12 56.62
C LYS A 881 53.04 30.74 55.17
N CYS A 882 52.35 31.35 54.20
CA CYS A 882 52.60 31.32 52.75
C CYS A 882 53.16 30.00 52.15
N PHE A 883 52.31 29.19 51.54
CA PHE A 883 52.76 27.97 50.86
C PHE A 883 52.11 27.79 49.49
N TYR A 884 52.95 27.65 48.46
CA TYR A 884 52.57 27.04 47.19
C TYR A 884 52.73 25.54 47.28
N LEU A 885 51.59 24.86 47.25
CA LEU A 885 51.51 23.41 47.28
C LEU A 885 51.81 22.87 45.89
N THR A 886 52.82 22.00 45.75
CA THR A 886 52.97 21.19 44.53
C THR A 886 52.45 19.79 44.80
N LEU A 887 51.33 19.41 44.20
CA LEU A 887 50.79 18.05 44.29
C LEU A 887 51.43 17.17 43.22
N ARG A 888 51.99 16.02 43.61
CA ARG A 888 52.50 14.97 42.71
C ARG A 888 51.70 13.68 42.92
N HIS A 889 51.27 13.07 41.82
CA HIS A 889 50.55 11.81 41.79
C HIS A 889 51.30 10.83 40.89
N SER A 890 51.42 9.57 41.32
CA SER A 890 51.94 8.45 40.53
C SER A 890 50.80 7.69 39.85
N PHE A 891 51.06 7.20 38.64
CA PHE A 891 50.14 6.37 37.85
C PHE A 891 50.82 5.04 37.57
N GLU A 892 50.10 3.94 37.79
CA GLU A 892 50.59 2.60 37.48
C GLU A 892 49.51 1.89 36.65
N MET A 893 49.82 1.65 35.38
CA MET A 893 49.07 0.73 34.52
C MET A 893 49.74 -0.65 34.64
N SER A 894 49.03 -1.77 34.48
CA SER A 894 49.64 -3.12 34.62
C SER A 894 50.70 -3.45 33.55
N ILE A 895 51.20 -2.44 32.83
CA ILE A 895 52.27 -2.44 31.84
C ILE A 895 53.12 -1.20 32.16
N ASN A 896 54.26 -1.40 32.83
CA ASN A 896 55.17 -0.42 33.44
C ASN A 896 55.28 0.95 32.73
N SER A 897 54.65 1.99 33.29
CA SER A 897 54.97 3.39 33.00
C SER A 897 54.55 4.31 34.15
N ASN A 898 55.49 5.09 34.73
CA ASN A 898 55.24 6.07 35.80
C ASN A 898 55.24 7.50 35.23
N LEU A 899 54.14 8.23 35.43
CA LEU A 899 53.98 9.63 35.02
C LEU A 899 53.70 10.54 36.24
N LEU A 900 54.10 11.81 36.21
CA LEU A 900 53.89 12.79 37.30
C LEU A 900 53.21 14.07 36.79
N VAL A 901 52.11 14.51 37.42
CA VAL A 901 51.37 15.76 37.09
C VAL A 901 51.56 16.80 38.20
N ARG A 902 51.64 18.11 37.85
CA ARG A 902 51.98 19.22 38.76
C ARG A 902 50.88 20.30 38.83
N LEU A 903 50.45 20.67 40.04
CA LEU A 903 49.52 21.77 40.33
C LEU A 903 50.14 22.69 41.40
N THR A 904 50.02 24.03 41.26
CA THR A 904 50.54 25.03 42.23
C THR A 904 49.43 25.89 42.83
N VAL A 905 49.54 26.30 44.10
CA VAL A 905 48.46 26.99 44.84
C VAL A 905 48.94 28.33 45.44
N PHE A 906 48.15 29.40 45.47
CA PHE A 906 48.53 30.75 45.96
C PHE A 906 47.40 31.44 46.75
N PRO A 907 47.64 32.43 47.64
CA PRO A 907 46.58 33.27 48.21
C PRO A 907 46.16 34.40 47.25
N GLU A 908 44.87 34.73 47.15
CA GLU A 908 44.34 35.80 46.27
C GLU A 908 44.60 37.20 46.86
N ARG A 909 45.05 38.16 46.03
CA ARG A 909 45.36 39.55 46.44
C ARG A 909 44.13 40.45 46.27
N ARG A 910 43.67 41.16 47.32
CA ARG A 910 42.61 42.19 47.24
C ARG A 910 43.08 43.38 46.38
N ALA A 911 42.43 43.62 45.25
CA ALA A 911 42.69 44.77 44.38
C ALA A 911 41.67 45.90 44.64
N GLY A 912 41.97 46.74 45.63
CA GLY A 912 41.46 48.11 45.67
C GLY A 912 42.40 48.99 44.84
N ALA A 913 41.94 49.46 43.68
CA ALA A 913 42.58 50.54 42.94
C ALA A 913 41.62 51.74 42.94
N SER A 914 41.94 52.73 43.77
CA SER A 914 41.23 54.01 43.89
C SER A 914 41.33 54.82 42.59
N TYR A 915 40.18 55.27 42.07
CA TYR A 915 40.07 56.40 41.14
C TYR A 915 39.29 57.50 41.85
N ALA A 916 39.88 58.70 41.92
CA ALA A 916 39.31 59.88 42.57
C ALA A 916 37.96 60.29 41.93
N GLY A 917 36.94 60.55 42.77
CA GLY A 917 35.61 60.95 42.32
C GLY A 917 35.55 62.33 41.66
N VAL A 918 34.71 62.46 40.62
CA VAL A 918 34.37 63.73 39.96
C VAL A 918 33.25 64.43 40.74
N PRO A 919 33.32 65.76 41.01
CA PRO A 919 32.31 66.49 41.80
C PRO A 919 30.88 66.44 41.21
N TRP A 920 29.89 66.44 42.10
CA TRP A 920 28.51 66.03 41.76
C TRP A 920 27.79 67.10 40.92
N TRP A 921 28.26 68.35 40.99
CA TRP A 921 27.79 69.45 40.14
C TRP A 921 28.08 69.21 38.66
N ILE A 922 29.11 68.43 38.29
CA ILE A 922 29.40 68.06 36.90
C ILE A 922 28.38 67.04 36.39
N ILE A 923 27.89 66.15 37.25
CA ILE A 923 26.81 65.22 36.90
C ILE A 923 25.51 65.99 36.67
N VAL A 924 25.20 66.98 37.53
CA VAL A 924 24.00 67.84 37.36
C VAL A 924 24.10 68.70 36.10
N LEU A 925 25.26 69.29 35.80
CA LEU A 925 25.49 70.04 34.56
C LEU A 925 25.38 69.15 33.32
N SER A 926 25.87 67.91 33.41
CA SER A 926 25.80 66.94 32.32
C SER A 926 24.37 66.45 32.06
N ILE A 927 23.56 66.28 33.11
CA ILE A 927 22.14 65.96 32.99
C ILE A 927 21.35 67.15 32.41
N LEU A 928 21.61 68.37 32.87
CA LEU A 928 20.97 69.57 32.33
C LEU A 928 21.32 69.81 30.86
N PHE A 929 22.60 69.64 30.50
CA PHE A 929 23.04 69.75 29.11
C PHE A 929 22.45 68.62 28.25
N GLY A 930 22.42 67.39 28.76
CA GLY A 930 21.80 66.24 28.09
C GLY A 930 20.30 66.40 27.86
N LEU A 931 19.56 66.91 28.85
CA LEU A 931 18.13 67.20 28.70
C LEU A 931 17.86 68.34 27.73
N LEU A 932 18.72 69.36 27.69
CA LEU A 932 18.60 70.46 26.74
C LEU A 932 18.87 69.99 25.30
N LEU A 933 19.86 69.10 25.11
CA LEU A 933 20.15 68.48 23.82
C LEU A 933 19.02 67.53 23.39
N LEU A 934 18.45 66.75 24.32
CA LEU A 934 17.30 65.89 24.06
C LEU A 934 16.06 66.70 23.68
N ALA A 935 15.78 67.80 24.37
CA ALA A 935 14.65 68.68 24.05
C ALA A 935 14.81 69.33 22.68
N LEU A 936 16.03 69.76 22.33
CA LEU A 936 16.33 70.32 21.01
C LEU A 936 16.19 69.25 19.91
N LEU A 937 16.61 68.01 20.19
CA LEU A 937 16.48 66.89 19.27
C LEU A 937 15.03 66.43 19.10
N ALA A 938 14.23 66.41 20.17
CA ALA A 938 12.79 66.16 20.12
C ALA A 938 12.05 67.27 19.38
N PHE A 939 12.44 68.53 19.57
CA PHE A 939 11.90 69.66 18.82
C PHE A 939 12.22 69.55 17.32
N LEU A 940 13.45 69.16 16.95
CA LEU A 940 13.82 68.89 15.56
C LEU A 940 13.03 67.71 14.98
N LEU A 941 12.90 66.59 15.71
CA LEU A 941 12.14 65.41 15.26
C LEU A 941 10.63 65.67 15.15
N TRP A 942 10.09 66.53 16.01
CA TRP A 942 8.70 66.99 15.92
C TRP A 942 8.49 67.93 14.72
N LYS A 943 9.42 68.86 14.46
CA LYS A 943 9.41 69.69 13.25
C LYS A 943 9.61 68.88 11.96
N CYS A 944 10.27 67.73 12.04
CA CYS A 944 10.44 66.77 10.94
C CYS A 944 9.31 65.73 10.82
N GLY A 945 8.21 65.86 11.59
CA GLY A 945 6.97 65.10 11.36
C GLY A 945 6.98 63.62 11.76
N PHE A 946 7.87 63.22 12.69
CA PHE A 946 8.11 61.81 13.01
C PHE A 946 7.04 61.13 13.90
N PHE A 947 6.14 61.86 14.57
CA PHE A 947 5.26 61.30 15.62
C PHE A 947 3.77 61.19 15.27
N GLU A 948 3.39 60.95 14.01
CA GLU A 948 2.02 60.56 13.68
C GLU A 948 1.97 59.21 12.95
N ARG A 949 1.45 58.17 13.63
CA ARG A 949 0.49 57.21 13.03
C ARG A 949 -0.14 56.18 13.99
N ALA A 950 -1.24 55.63 13.47
CA ALA A 950 -2.46 55.13 14.11
C ALA A 950 -2.39 53.73 14.73
N LYS A 951 -3.20 53.52 15.79
CA LYS A 951 -3.39 52.27 16.54
C LYS A 951 -4.62 51.48 16.06
N TYR A 952 -4.50 50.16 16.07
CA TYR A 952 -5.59 49.18 16.04
C TYR A 952 -5.39 48.24 17.26
N GLU A 953 -6.42 48.02 18.08
CA GLU A 953 -6.40 47.02 19.17
C GLU A 953 -7.62 46.09 19.04
N ASP A 954 -7.34 44.78 19.05
CA ASP A 954 -8.30 43.70 19.27
C ASP A 954 -8.33 43.33 20.77
N LYS A 955 -9.53 43.15 21.34
CA LYS A 955 -9.74 42.44 22.61
C LYS A 955 -10.98 41.55 22.56
N VAL A 956 -10.75 40.26 22.79
CA VAL A 956 -11.75 39.22 23.06
C VAL A 956 -12.29 39.36 24.50
N PRO A 957 -13.53 38.92 24.80
CA PRO A 957 -13.75 38.28 26.09
C PRO A 957 -14.71 37.06 26.11
N SER A 958 -14.68 36.41 27.27
CA SER A 958 -15.22 35.11 27.69
C SER A 958 -16.74 35.01 27.89
N TYR A 959 -17.19 33.76 27.93
CA TYR A 959 -18.55 33.24 28.14
C TYR A 959 -19.14 33.54 29.53
N ASN A 960 -20.45 33.81 29.57
CA ASN A 960 -21.37 33.44 30.67
C ASN A 960 -22.82 33.39 30.16
N ALA A 961 -23.54 32.34 30.56
CA ALA A 961 -24.95 32.10 30.23
C ALA A 961 -25.90 33.06 30.98
N VAL A 962 -27.10 33.30 30.44
CA VAL A 962 -28.41 33.33 31.15
C VAL A 962 -29.57 33.76 30.21
N ARG A 963 -30.67 32.98 30.30
CA ARG A 963 -32.10 33.18 29.96
C ARG A 963 -32.53 34.38 29.09
N ILE A 964 -33.23 34.07 27.99
CA ILE A 964 -34.04 35.02 27.21
C ILE A 964 -35.50 34.98 27.67
N LYS A 965 -36.03 36.16 28.05
CA LYS A 965 -37.45 36.43 28.28
C LYS A 965 -38.10 36.84 26.96
N ARG A 966 -39.32 36.35 26.73
CA ARG A 966 -40.20 36.67 25.60
C ARG A 966 -40.95 37.97 25.88
N GLU A 967 -40.89 38.95 24.97
CA GLU A 967 -41.92 39.99 24.88
C GLU A 967 -41.94 40.70 23.51
N GLU A 968 -43.16 41.06 23.15
CA GLU A 968 -43.70 41.43 21.83
C GLU A 968 -43.28 42.83 21.37
N ARG A 969 -43.28 43.07 20.06
CA ARG A 969 -43.26 44.43 19.51
C ARG A 969 -44.58 44.80 18.85
N VAL A 970 -45.09 45.89 19.42
CA VAL A 970 -46.23 46.74 19.09
C VAL A 970 -46.19 47.27 17.65
N ILE A 971 -47.36 47.37 17.05
CA ILE A 971 -47.68 48.07 15.78
C ILE A 971 -48.23 49.47 16.12
N ASN A 972 -47.81 50.52 15.38
CA ASN A 972 -48.61 51.67 14.87
C ASN A 972 -47.71 52.91 14.52
N PRO A 973 -48.18 53.93 13.76
CA PRO A 973 -48.59 53.91 12.34
C PRO A 973 -48.15 55.18 11.53
N GLY A 974 -48.34 55.16 10.20
CA GLY A 974 -48.35 56.36 9.32
C GLY A 974 -46.97 56.81 8.79
N ASN A 975 -46.78 57.30 7.57
CA ASN A 975 -47.70 57.77 6.52
C ASN A 975 -46.89 57.89 5.20
N GLY A 976 -47.44 57.54 4.03
CA GLY A 976 -46.84 57.88 2.72
C GLY A 976 -47.07 56.84 1.59
N ASN A 977 -47.72 57.27 0.51
CA ASN A 977 -48.38 56.50 -0.56
C ASN A 977 -47.54 55.53 -1.43
N TRP A 978 -48.21 54.40 -1.70
CA TRP A 978 -48.33 53.56 -2.91
C TRP A 978 -47.52 53.83 -4.18
N GLU A 979 -46.76 52.83 -4.62
CA GLU A 979 -46.87 52.18 -5.94
C GLU A 979 -45.99 50.90 -5.99
N ASN A 980 -46.52 49.82 -6.59
CA ASN A 980 -45.84 48.59 -7.05
C ASN A 980 -45.14 47.67 -6.03
N LEU A 981 -45.90 46.67 -5.54
CA LEU A 981 -45.41 45.48 -4.83
C LEU A 981 -45.15 44.34 -5.82
N GLU A 982 -43.93 44.27 -6.36
CA GLU A 982 -43.39 43.02 -6.93
C GLU A 982 -42.63 42.24 -5.84
N LYS A 983 -43.04 40.97 -5.68
CA LYS A 983 -42.47 39.99 -4.77
C LYS A 983 -41.01 39.72 -5.12
N LYS A 984 -40.11 39.89 -4.14
CA LYS A 984 -38.74 39.37 -4.18
C LYS A 984 -38.75 37.83 -4.06
N PRO A 985 -38.24 37.07 -5.04
CA PRO A 985 -37.75 35.72 -4.82
C PRO A 985 -36.30 35.81 -4.33
N TRP A 986 -36.05 35.09 -3.24
CA TRP A 986 -34.74 34.76 -2.71
C TRP A 986 -33.92 34.04 -3.78
N MET A 987 -32.73 34.58 -4.05
CA MET A 987 -31.68 34.00 -4.85
C MET A 987 -30.39 34.11 -4.03
N THR A 988 -29.81 32.99 -3.63
CA THR A 988 -28.38 32.92 -3.28
C THR A 988 -27.80 31.67 -3.88
N THR A 989 -27.19 31.87 -5.05
CA THR A 989 -26.03 31.15 -5.55
C THR A 989 -24.97 30.98 -4.47
N TRP A 990 -24.36 29.80 -4.40
CA TRP A 990 -23.05 29.62 -3.78
C TRP A 990 -22.14 28.84 -4.72
N HIS A 991 -20.97 29.43 -4.97
CA HIS A 991 -19.83 28.85 -5.68
C HIS A 991 -19.02 27.98 -4.73
N ASP A 992 -18.46 26.93 -5.31
CA ASP A 992 -17.42 26.08 -4.74
C ASP A 992 -16.18 26.89 -4.35
N LYS A 993 -15.62 26.58 -3.18
CA LYS A 993 -14.18 26.33 -2.98
C LYS A 993 -13.87 25.85 -1.56
N GLU A 994 -13.14 24.73 -1.54
CA GLU A 994 -11.99 24.44 -0.67
C GLU A 994 -12.20 23.93 0.78
N HIS A 995 -11.69 22.69 0.94
CA HIS A 995 -10.88 22.14 2.03
C HIS A 995 -11.52 21.56 3.32
N TYR A 996 -11.30 20.22 3.42
CA TYR A 996 -11.07 19.32 4.56
C TYR A 996 -11.68 19.62 5.94
N SER A 997 -12.49 18.66 6.41
CA SER A 997 -12.15 17.77 7.54
C SER A 997 -13.18 16.66 7.68
#